data_AF-A0A7S0HTZ4-F1
#
_entry.id   AF-A0A7S0HTZ4-F1
#
_cell.length_a   1.000
_cell.length_b   1.000
_cell.length_c   1.000
_cell.angle_alpha   90.00
_cell.angle_beta   90.00
_cell.angle_gamma   90.00
#
_symmetry.space_group_name_H-M   'P 1'
#
loop_
_entity.id
_entity.type
_entity.pdbx_description
1 polymer ?
#
loop_
_entity_poly.entity_id
_entity_poly.type
_entity_poly.pdbx_seq_one_letter_code
_entity_poly.pdbx_strand_id
1 'polypeptide(L)'
;MLSLLVPALLLAAEQPPPTSMLSLSDQLLLKHFGETAPPANSGYGAERRRRRMAELTAETTDRIRIHVDYESLYEETAPRYSACFQVGAWYARGLPGPTPPADGVATCRGETSDQDCWGKCAADDIIEAVGRDQVKAVVDLVVEEVEGFFSVIRSDEALTFDNSMGRYAGVYNSKGYPEEEACARDCSLVNGAAVAPYYCVSGVTADVVLSITKPPVIPGVAGTGGGCASEETGRPTWIVFAWIQKIVGYPGKTTEELLEEHRPLIIHEIIHGLGFSNIKFRSATDSQGERKGLVTLGKVEDLDGATDEVWFFRKGRAYELAQNYFGCTSNGSWDGLPLMGLPELGRASHWETRIMRDEIMSYGRTVHAVSSITLAAMEDLGWYLANYSAAQCMSWGYQQGCDYVKTRCGRGTNDLSEDLKGGRGTQDDCKGTPSWSSKSNTYLANKCEKGTNPCSQRFDNQEAPYNSADGTCNAQCYTGADRDGCKAAPTSALETAGKGGLSDYLSSVSWEQFLFFGVWVLAALMFVGVLRKFICPAPGSRRVLGVASVIFMLVGLATAVFSALTLTKTDTIPQIELLGEQVAAFIGEAVMAIFLALGLVLFLVGTATLVGIQCRSHKTMAAMWVIWFLLLIVQVTLAVLLCWWVYVIEDVPNETLATLQGKDDGRYEGALGADALTNVEGFVCTLYQKCCRDPQLDLAVNRTGDDAQASNRTCSGGRVHGVGSDVEVAMQDPSNQQFCPYVTGSSHRYAPPAGICNPLDKVFPLGDCRDNFCMAGPEGYYNFLNKLVGFIKQYATGFGGLFACLVIVQLVLLVNLWNLRRRFKAGRKASRGRSFDDSRVRK
;
A
#
# COMPACT_ATOMS: atom_id res chain seq x y z
N MET A 1 -56.59 11.13 -14.18
CA MET A 1 -55.72 12.31 -14.00
C MET A 1 -55.64 12.70 -12.51
N LEU A 2 -55.00 11.87 -11.68
CA LEU A 2 -54.52 12.21 -10.32
C LEU A 2 -53.79 10.98 -9.72
N SER A 3 -52.74 10.52 -10.39
CA SER A 3 -51.94 9.36 -9.95
C SER A 3 -50.43 9.53 -10.20
N LEU A 4 -49.94 10.77 -10.23
CA LEU A 4 -48.56 11.10 -10.65
C LEU A 4 -47.82 12.08 -9.72
N LEU A 5 -48.16 12.16 -8.42
CA LEU A 5 -47.44 13.02 -7.48
C LEU A 5 -47.39 12.42 -6.07
N VAL A 6 -46.59 11.37 -5.88
CA VAL A 6 -45.91 11.11 -4.60
C VAL A 6 -44.56 10.46 -4.95
N PRO A 7 -43.42 11.16 -4.83
CA PRO A 7 -42.15 10.46 -4.73
C PRO A 7 -42.18 9.69 -3.42
N ALA A 8 -42.02 8.37 -3.50
CA ALA A 8 -41.74 7.57 -2.31
C ALA A 8 -40.44 8.11 -1.70
N LEU A 9 -40.57 8.91 -0.64
CA LEU A 9 -39.49 9.22 0.28
C LEU A 9 -39.06 7.89 0.90
N LEU A 10 -38.07 7.26 0.28
CA LEU A 10 -37.16 6.33 0.94
C LEU A 10 -36.50 7.11 2.07
N LEU A 11 -37.14 7.09 3.25
CA LEU A 11 -36.45 7.31 4.51
C LEU A 11 -35.40 6.21 4.60
N ALA A 12 -34.17 6.54 4.19
CA ALA A 12 -33.00 5.81 4.64
C ALA A 12 -33.07 5.81 6.17
N ALA A 13 -33.43 4.67 6.75
CA ALA A 13 -33.40 4.51 8.19
C ALA A 13 -31.93 4.72 8.61
N GLU A 14 -31.66 5.84 9.29
CA GLU A 14 -30.38 6.07 9.96
C GLU A 14 -30.09 4.85 10.83
N GLN A 15 -29.05 4.10 10.46
CA GLN A 15 -28.60 2.97 11.24
C GLN A 15 -28.00 3.52 12.55
N PRO A 16 -28.28 2.88 13.71
CA PRO A 16 -27.60 3.26 14.93
C PRO A 16 -26.08 3.07 14.75
N PRO A 17 -25.26 4.07 15.07
CA PRO A 17 -23.83 4.01 14.80
C PRO A 17 -23.11 2.90 15.59
N PRO A 18 -21.98 2.40 15.06
CA PRO A 18 -21.23 1.25 15.57
C PRO A 18 -20.83 1.33 17.01
N THR A 19 -20.93 0.23 17.76
CA THR A 19 -20.39 0.14 19.14
C THR A 19 -18.88 -0.05 19.17
N SER A 20 -18.26 -0.60 18.14
CA SER A 20 -16.81 -0.64 17.95
C SER A 20 -16.53 -0.22 16.50
N MET A 21 -15.48 0.56 16.28
CA MET A 21 -14.94 0.79 14.94
C MET A 21 -13.47 0.36 14.96
N LEU A 22 -12.88 -0.01 13.82
CA LEU A 22 -11.45 -0.33 13.86
C LEU A 22 -10.59 0.89 14.20
N SER A 23 -9.32 0.70 14.56
CA SER A 23 -8.39 1.82 14.52
C SER A 23 -8.44 2.56 13.19
N LEU A 24 -8.00 3.80 13.23
CA LEU A 24 -7.75 4.57 12.03
C LEU A 24 -6.92 3.78 11.01
N SER A 25 -5.82 3.16 11.44
CA SER A 25 -4.96 2.35 10.57
C SER A 25 -5.71 1.20 9.91
N ASP A 26 -6.57 0.47 10.63
CA ASP A 26 -7.23 -0.73 10.11
C ASP A 26 -8.57 -0.46 9.37
N GLN A 27 -9.34 0.59 9.71
CA GLN A 27 -10.55 0.98 8.94
C GLN A 27 -10.19 1.37 7.50
N LEU A 28 -9.04 2.01 7.32
CA LEU A 28 -8.58 2.53 6.04
C LEU A 28 -7.98 1.44 5.15
N LEU A 29 -7.33 0.47 5.78
CA LEU A 29 -6.83 -0.75 5.18
C LEU A 29 -7.96 -1.76 4.83
N LEU A 30 -9.14 -1.71 5.46
CA LEU A 30 -10.27 -2.60 5.11
C LEU A 30 -11.05 -2.13 3.91
N LYS A 31 -11.26 -0.81 3.90
CA LYS A 31 -11.76 -0.08 2.76
C LYS A 31 -10.94 -0.52 1.53
N HIS A 32 -9.61 -0.67 1.69
CA HIS A 32 -8.53 -1.00 0.74
C HIS A 32 -8.72 -2.25 -0.13
N PHE A 33 -9.70 -3.08 0.20
CA PHE A 33 -9.63 -4.50 -0.07
C PHE A 33 -10.98 -5.06 -0.52
N GLY A 34 -11.39 -4.69 -1.73
CA GLY A 34 -12.19 -5.54 -2.59
C GLY A 34 -11.25 -6.23 -3.57
N GLU A 35 -11.04 -7.55 -3.41
CA GLU A 35 -10.19 -8.43 -4.23
C GLU A 35 -8.65 -8.29 -3.96
N THR A 36 -7.89 -9.38 -4.20
CA THR A 36 -6.40 -9.54 -4.34
C THR A 36 -5.39 -9.36 -3.18
N ALA A 37 -5.12 -10.44 -2.42
CA ALA A 37 -4.16 -10.61 -1.29
C ALA A 37 -2.82 -9.79 -1.29
N PRO A 38 -2.29 -9.36 -0.11
CA PRO A 38 -1.12 -8.48 -0.01
C PRO A 38 0.23 -9.12 -0.32
N PRO A 39 1.32 -8.33 -0.41
CA PRO A 39 2.67 -8.82 -0.24
C PRO A 39 3.09 -8.76 1.23
N ALA A 40 4.08 -9.59 1.55
CA ALA A 40 4.54 -10.05 2.86
C ALA A 40 4.96 -8.99 3.88
N ASN A 41 5.07 -7.72 3.49
CA ASN A 41 5.49 -6.64 4.38
C ASN A 41 4.52 -5.46 4.20
N SER A 42 3.57 -5.30 5.13
CA SER A 42 2.94 -4.00 5.34
C SER A 42 3.92 -3.21 6.22
N GLY A 43 4.68 -2.28 5.63
CA GLY A 43 5.76 -1.51 6.26
C GLY A 43 5.37 -0.80 7.55
N TYR A 44 5.41 -1.55 8.65
CA TYR A 44 5.55 -1.05 10.01
C TYR A 44 7.05 -1.05 10.35
N GLY A 45 7.49 -0.05 11.13
CA GLY A 45 8.89 0.39 11.23
C GLY A 45 9.95 -0.72 11.33
N ALA A 46 11.11 -0.46 10.73
CA ALA A 46 12.27 -1.33 10.85
C ALA A 46 12.87 -1.23 12.27
N GLU A 47 12.27 -1.93 13.24
CA GLU A 47 12.88 -2.15 14.55
C GLU A 47 14.21 -2.91 14.37
N ARG A 48 15.22 -2.55 15.16
CA ARG A 48 16.48 -3.33 15.21
C ARG A 48 16.19 -4.77 15.60
N ARG A 49 16.38 -5.69 14.64
CA ARG A 49 16.71 -7.12 14.77
C ARG A 49 16.21 -7.81 16.04
N ARG A 50 15.35 -8.83 15.88
CA ARG A 50 15.31 -10.14 16.61
C ARG A 50 13.86 -10.62 16.57
N ARG A 51 13.49 -11.57 15.74
CA ARG A 51 13.56 -13.00 16.04
C ARG A 51 13.78 -13.74 14.72
N ARG A 52 14.76 -14.66 14.62
CA ARG A 52 14.58 -15.76 13.64
C ARG A 52 13.40 -16.54 14.19
N MET A 53 12.26 -16.54 13.50
CA MET A 53 11.13 -17.30 14.00
C MET A 53 11.51 -18.77 14.01
N ALA A 54 11.79 -19.26 15.21
CA ALA A 54 11.74 -20.67 15.53
C ALA A 54 10.28 -21.12 15.39
N GLU A 55 10.08 -22.43 15.30
CA GLU A 55 8.75 -23.02 15.34
C GLU A 55 7.99 -22.54 16.60
N LEU A 56 6.73 -22.14 16.46
CA LEU A 56 5.88 -21.70 17.57
C LEU A 56 5.42 -22.95 18.34
N THR A 57 6.08 -23.25 19.45
CA THR A 57 5.76 -24.41 20.30
C THR A 57 5.68 -23.98 21.77
N ALA A 58 5.16 -24.84 22.63
CA ALA A 58 5.08 -24.58 24.07
C ALA A 58 6.48 -24.40 24.71
N GLU A 59 7.53 -24.94 24.09
CA GLU A 59 8.91 -24.84 24.58
C GLU A 59 9.64 -23.58 24.11
N THR A 60 9.23 -23.00 22.98
CA THR A 60 9.88 -21.83 22.36
C THR A 60 9.14 -20.52 22.64
N THR A 61 7.94 -20.60 23.21
CA THR A 61 7.07 -19.46 23.47
C THR A 61 6.80 -19.28 24.96
N ASP A 62 6.63 -18.03 25.37
CA ASP A 62 6.16 -17.64 26.70
C ASP A 62 4.86 -16.84 26.54
N ARG A 63 4.07 -16.77 27.62
CA ARG A 63 2.87 -15.93 27.69
C ARG A 63 3.17 -14.51 27.20
N ILE A 64 2.33 -13.95 26.34
CA ILE A 64 2.51 -12.57 25.87
C ILE A 64 2.47 -11.60 27.06
N ARG A 65 3.41 -10.65 27.09
CA ARG A 65 3.46 -9.59 28.10
C ARG A 65 3.03 -8.27 27.46
N ILE A 66 1.99 -7.65 28.00
CA ILE A 66 1.44 -6.37 27.53
C ILE A 66 1.76 -5.29 28.55
N HIS A 67 2.55 -4.30 28.15
CA HIS A 67 2.79 -3.11 28.96
C HIS A 67 1.74 -2.04 28.64
N VAL A 68 0.86 -1.75 29.60
CA VAL A 68 -0.19 -0.74 29.42
C VAL A 68 0.36 0.65 29.72
N ASP A 69 0.16 1.56 28.78
CA ASP A 69 0.55 2.96 28.84
C ASP A 69 -0.70 3.85 28.96
N TYR A 70 -0.75 4.65 30.03
CA TYR A 70 -1.86 5.55 30.35
C TYR A 70 -1.49 7.02 30.22
N GLU A 71 -0.29 7.35 29.76
CA GLU A 71 0.21 8.74 29.69
C GLU A 71 -0.68 9.62 28.80
N SER A 72 -1.35 9.03 27.80
CA SER A 72 -2.30 9.75 26.94
C SER A 72 -3.56 10.25 27.66
N LEU A 73 -3.77 9.87 28.93
CA LEU A 73 -4.93 10.27 29.74
C LEU A 73 -4.63 11.41 30.72
N TYR A 74 -3.44 12.01 30.67
CA TYR A 74 -3.04 13.13 31.54
C TYR A 74 -2.75 14.38 30.71
N GLU A 75 -3.16 15.54 31.21
CA GLU A 75 -3.00 16.81 30.48
C GLU A 75 -1.53 17.16 30.25
N GLU A 76 -0.66 16.73 31.16
CA GLU A 76 0.76 17.02 31.13
C GLU A 76 1.54 16.19 30.09
N THR A 77 1.03 15.02 29.73
CA THR A 77 1.76 14.04 28.89
C THR A 77 1.02 13.65 27.61
N ALA A 78 -0.29 13.88 27.52
CA ALA A 78 -1.05 13.67 26.29
C ALA A 78 -0.52 14.56 25.15
N PRO A 79 -0.38 14.00 23.93
CA PRO A 79 -0.04 14.81 22.76
C PRO A 79 -0.99 15.98 22.58
N ARG A 80 -0.45 17.09 22.08
CA ARG A 80 -1.22 18.33 21.95
C ARG A 80 -2.45 18.09 21.06
N TYR A 81 -3.63 18.49 21.56
CA TYR A 81 -4.92 18.35 20.88
C TYR A 81 -5.41 16.91 20.64
N SER A 82 -4.77 15.88 21.19
CA SER A 82 -5.24 14.49 21.03
C SER A 82 -6.39 14.12 21.99
N ALA A 83 -6.52 14.87 23.08
CA ALA A 83 -7.47 14.60 24.16
C ALA A 83 -8.09 15.90 24.72
N CYS A 84 -9.21 15.75 25.44
CA CYS A 84 -9.97 16.86 26.00
C CYS A 84 -9.89 16.88 27.53
N PHE A 85 -9.31 17.95 28.09
CA PHE A 85 -9.23 18.17 29.55
C PHE A 85 -10.09 19.35 30.02
N GLN A 86 -10.50 20.23 29.10
CA GLN A 86 -11.35 21.38 29.40
C GLN A 86 -12.39 21.62 28.30
N VAL A 87 -13.61 21.97 28.70
CA VAL A 87 -14.69 22.32 27.76
C VAL A 87 -14.30 23.56 26.96
N GLY A 88 -14.51 23.50 25.65
CA GLY A 88 -14.17 24.57 24.70
C GLY A 88 -12.71 24.58 24.25
N ALA A 89 -11.84 23.73 24.80
CA ALA A 89 -10.50 23.51 24.28
C ALA A 89 -10.54 22.93 22.86
N TRP A 90 -9.48 23.16 22.09
CA TRP A 90 -9.35 22.59 20.75
C TRP A 90 -8.89 21.13 20.82
N TYR A 91 -9.43 20.31 19.92
CA TYR A 91 -8.91 18.99 19.62
C TYR A 91 -8.70 18.84 18.11
N ALA A 92 -7.79 17.95 17.73
CA ALA A 92 -7.57 17.53 16.35
C ALA A 92 -8.16 16.14 16.13
N ARG A 93 -8.78 15.94 14.97
CA ARG A 93 -9.17 14.62 14.46
C ARG A 93 -8.41 14.39 13.15
N GLY A 94 -7.69 13.27 13.05
CA GLY A 94 -6.71 13.07 11.98
C GLY A 94 -5.52 14.02 12.12
N LEU A 95 -5.00 14.53 10.99
CA LEU A 95 -3.80 15.35 10.93
C LEU A 95 -4.02 16.75 10.28
N PRO A 96 -4.93 17.60 10.81
CA PRO A 96 -5.37 18.87 10.19
C PRO A 96 -4.36 20.04 10.19
N GLY A 97 -3.08 19.76 10.40
CA GLY A 97 -2.01 20.74 10.63
C GLY A 97 -1.69 20.95 12.12
N PRO A 98 -0.62 21.70 12.46
CA PRO A 98 -0.12 21.82 13.83
C PRO A 98 -0.91 22.79 14.73
N THR A 99 -1.74 23.66 14.14
CA THR A 99 -2.44 24.72 14.87
C THR A 99 -3.89 24.89 14.43
N PRO A 100 -4.83 25.18 15.37
CA PRO A 100 -6.24 25.37 15.04
C PRO A 100 -6.50 26.61 14.18
N PRO A 101 -7.66 26.67 13.50
CA PRO A 101 -8.03 27.78 12.62
C PRO A 101 -8.04 29.12 13.36
N ALA A 102 -7.40 30.13 12.76
CA ALA A 102 -7.29 31.48 13.33
C ALA A 102 -8.64 32.22 13.41
N ASP A 103 -9.64 31.81 12.61
CA ASP A 103 -11.00 32.36 12.63
C ASP A 103 -11.83 31.88 13.83
N GLY A 104 -11.32 30.92 14.62
CA GLY A 104 -11.96 30.40 15.81
C GLY A 104 -13.14 29.45 15.52
N VAL A 105 -13.36 29.07 14.26
CA VAL A 105 -14.47 28.23 13.81
C VAL A 105 -14.03 26.78 13.73
N ALA A 106 -14.79 25.89 14.39
CA ALA A 106 -14.54 24.45 14.31
C ALA A 106 -14.89 23.93 12.91
N THR A 107 -14.02 23.08 12.36
CA THR A 107 -14.22 22.46 11.04
C THR A 107 -14.82 21.06 11.13
N CYS A 108 -14.76 20.42 12.31
CA CYS A 108 -15.44 19.14 12.52
C CYS A 108 -16.96 19.32 12.51
N ARG A 109 -17.66 18.54 11.67
CA ARG A 109 -19.12 18.66 11.46
C ARG A 109 -19.97 17.65 12.26
N GLY A 110 -19.60 17.35 13.51
CA GLY A 110 -20.41 16.51 14.42
C GLY A 110 -20.66 15.04 14.01
N GLU A 111 -20.32 14.68 12.78
CA GLU A 111 -20.41 13.33 12.20
C GLU A 111 -19.01 12.68 12.14
N THR A 112 -18.96 11.40 11.77
CA THR A 112 -17.75 10.60 11.47
C THR A 112 -17.01 11.17 10.24
N SER A 113 -16.54 12.42 10.33
CA SER A 113 -15.79 13.13 9.29
C SER A 113 -14.63 12.25 8.82
N ASP A 114 -14.64 11.96 7.52
CA ASP A 114 -13.60 11.26 6.75
C ASP A 114 -12.38 12.16 6.44
N GLN A 115 -12.37 13.36 7.02
CA GLN A 115 -11.36 14.39 6.80
C GLN A 115 -10.81 14.90 8.11
N ASP A 116 -9.53 15.22 8.05
CA ASP A 116 -8.79 16.01 9.02
C ASP A 116 -9.58 17.25 9.42
N CYS A 117 -9.85 17.39 10.72
CA CYS A 117 -10.62 18.53 11.20
C CYS A 117 -10.22 18.97 12.61
N TRP A 118 -10.53 20.22 12.90
CA TRP A 118 -10.41 20.86 14.20
C TRP A 118 -11.77 20.95 14.86
N GLY A 119 -11.87 20.48 16.09
CA GLY A 119 -13.10 20.53 16.88
C GLY A 119 -12.89 21.19 18.24
N LYS A 120 -14.01 21.41 18.94
CA LYS A 120 -14.00 21.95 20.31
C LYS A 120 -14.57 20.93 21.27
N CYS A 121 -13.88 20.72 22.39
CA CYS A 121 -14.26 19.77 23.42
C CYS A 121 -15.62 20.12 24.03
N ALA A 122 -16.54 19.16 24.04
CA ALA A 122 -17.79 19.20 24.76
C ALA A 122 -17.62 18.63 26.19
N ALA A 123 -18.66 18.74 27.01
CA ALA A 123 -18.65 18.21 28.37
C ALA A 123 -18.48 16.68 28.43
N ASP A 124 -19.03 15.95 27.47
CA ASP A 124 -18.92 14.48 27.42
C ASP A 124 -17.51 14.00 26.99
N ASP A 125 -16.69 14.89 26.44
CA ASP A 125 -15.34 14.56 25.93
C ASP A 125 -14.27 14.59 27.02
N ILE A 126 -14.57 15.16 28.19
CA ILE A 126 -13.57 15.50 29.20
C ILE A 126 -13.01 14.25 29.88
N ILE A 127 -11.69 14.24 30.09
CA ILE A 127 -11.03 13.25 30.94
C ILE A 127 -11.03 13.77 32.37
N GLU A 128 -11.97 13.28 33.19
CA GLU A 128 -11.98 13.54 34.62
C GLU A 128 -11.20 12.45 35.39
N ALA A 129 -10.65 12.81 36.56
CA ALA A 129 -9.80 11.93 37.34
C ALA A 129 -10.49 10.61 37.73
N VAL A 130 -11.76 10.68 38.15
CA VAL A 130 -12.53 9.50 38.57
C VAL A 130 -12.73 8.53 37.41
N GLY A 131 -13.22 9.02 36.27
CA GLY A 131 -13.41 8.22 35.06
C GLY A 131 -12.09 7.63 34.55
N ARG A 132 -11.00 8.40 34.57
CA ARG A 132 -9.66 7.91 34.21
C ARG A 132 -9.23 6.75 35.10
N ASP A 133 -9.36 6.89 36.42
CA ASP A 133 -8.90 5.87 37.37
C ASP A 133 -9.75 4.59 37.27
N GLN A 134 -11.05 4.73 36.96
CA GLN A 134 -11.93 3.60 36.65
C GLN A 134 -11.57 2.88 35.35
N VAL A 135 -11.28 3.63 34.27
CA VAL A 135 -10.79 3.03 33.01
C VAL A 135 -9.53 2.22 33.25
N LYS A 136 -8.55 2.78 33.98
CA LYS A 136 -7.30 2.09 34.32
C LYS A 136 -7.57 0.77 35.06
N ALA A 137 -8.41 0.82 36.10
CA ALA A 137 -8.71 -0.36 36.91
C ALA A 137 -9.35 -1.49 36.09
N VAL A 138 -10.26 -1.18 35.17
CA VAL A 138 -10.91 -2.20 34.33
C VAL A 138 -9.98 -2.70 33.23
N VAL A 139 -9.21 -1.82 32.60
CA VAL A 139 -8.25 -2.21 31.56
C VAL A 139 -7.18 -3.16 32.11
N ASP A 140 -6.61 -2.87 33.28
CA ASP A 140 -5.57 -3.72 33.90
C ASP A 140 -6.07 -5.14 34.15
N LEU A 141 -7.31 -5.29 34.65
CA LEU A 141 -7.94 -6.60 34.88
C LEU A 141 -8.18 -7.38 33.58
N VAL A 142 -8.60 -6.69 32.52
CA VAL A 142 -8.88 -7.32 31.23
C VAL A 142 -7.60 -7.67 30.48
N VAL A 143 -6.55 -6.86 30.59
CA VAL A 143 -5.24 -7.15 29.98
C VAL A 143 -4.66 -8.43 30.56
N GLU A 144 -4.75 -8.63 31.88
CA GLU A 144 -4.33 -9.90 32.51
C GLU A 144 -5.09 -11.10 31.93
N GLU A 145 -6.36 -10.94 31.58
CA GLU A 145 -7.11 -12.01 30.90
C GLU A 145 -6.60 -12.23 29.46
N VAL A 146 -6.39 -11.16 28.69
CA VAL A 146 -5.95 -11.26 27.29
C VAL A 146 -4.57 -11.90 27.16
N GLU A 147 -3.66 -11.60 28.09
CA GLU A 147 -2.36 -12.29 28.16
C GLU A 147 -2.53 -13.80 28.31
N GLY A 148 -3.66 -14.29 28.83
CA GLY A 148 -3.96 -15.72 28.98
C GLY A 148 -4.29 -16.45 27.67
N PHE A 149 -4.59 -15.71 26.60
CA PHE A 149 -5.01 -16.28 25.32
C PHE A 149 -3.85 -16.61 24.38
N PHE A 150 -2.72 -15.90 24.49
CA PHE A 150 -1.64 -15.97 23.50
C PHE A 150 -0.26 -16.12 24.15
N SER A 151 0.59 -16.89 23.49
CA SER A 151 2.02 -16.94 23.75
C SER A 151 2.80 -16.46 22.53
N VAL A 152 3.95 -15.83 22.75
CA VAL A 152 4.85 -15.34 21.70
C VAL A 152 6.25 -15.93 21.88
N ILE A 153 7.08 -15.91 20.84
CA ILE A 153 8.46 -16.37 20.94
C ILE A 153 9.16 -15.67 22.11
N ARG A 154 9.81 -16.48 22.96
CA ARG A 154 10.51 -15.99 24.15
C ARG A 154 11.53 -14.90 23.79
N SER A 155 11.51 -13.80 24.54
CA SER A 155 12.49 -12.72 24.46
C SER A 155 12.82 -12.17 25.84
N ASP A 156 14.11 -12.26 26.22
CA ASP A 156 14.63 -11.70 27.46
C ASP A 156 15.04 -10.21 27.32
N GLU A 157 14.83 -9.62 26.14
CA GLU A 157 15.20 -8.23 25.85
C GLU A 157 14.02 -7.27 26.02
N ALA A 158 14.35 -6.04 26.42
CA ALA A 158 13.37 -4.97 26.50
C ALA A 158 12.94 -4.53 25.09
N LEU A 159 11.64 -4.33 24.89
CA LEU A 159 11.06 -3.77 23.69
C LEU A 159 11.42 -2.28 23.60
N THR A 160 12.12 -1.91 22.52
CA THR A 160 12.62 -0.57 22.25
C THR A 160 12.17 -0.09 20.88
N PHE A 161 11.96 1.22 20.75
CA PHE A 161 11.58 1.87 19.48
C PHE A 161 12.67 2.82 19.00
N ASP A 162 12.58 3.24 17.72
CA ASP A 162 13.57 4.15 17.13
C ASP A 162 13.18 5.63 17.29
N ASN A 163 14.20 6.47 17.42
CA ASN A 163 14.09 7.90 17.19
C ASN A 163 14.20 8.16 15.69
N SER A 164 13.20 8.78 15.07
CA SER A 164 13.17 9.02 13.63
C SER A 164 12.27 10.20 13.26
N MET A 165 12.32 10.63 12.00
CA MET A 165 11.41 11.63 11.43
C MET A 165 9.98 11.09 11.25
N GLY A 166 9.75 9.82 11.58
CA GLY A 166 8.50 9.11 11.32
C GLY A 166 8.32 8.75 9.84
N ARG A 167 7.51 7.73 9.56
CA ARG A 167 7.28 7.20 8.21
C ARG A 167 6.66 8.24 7.27
N TYR A 168 5.89 9.16 7.83
CA TYR A 168 5.14 10.15 7.07
C TYR A 168 5.78 11.55 7.13
N ALA A 169 7.10 11.63 7.33
CA ALA A 169 7.86 12.89 7.43
C ALA A 169 7.51 13.90 6.32
N GLY A 170 7.56 13.50 5.04
CA GLY A 170 7.20 14.40 3.94
C GLY A 170 5.77 14.95 4.02
N VAL A 171 4.86 14.17 4.61
CA VAL A 171 3.46 14.60 4.78
C VAL A 171 3.29 15.49 6.01
N TYR A 172 3.98 15.18 7.10
CA TYR A 172 4.11 16.05 8.27
C TYR A 172 4.55 17.45 7.83
N ASN A 173 5.60 17.51 7.00
CA ASN A 173 6.16 18.77 6.50
C ASN A 173 5.17 19.50 5.58
N SER A 174 4.50 18.76 4.68
CA SER A 174 3.46 19.33 3.80
C SER A 174 2.28 19.95 4.56
N LYS A 175 1.99 19.43 5.76
CA LYS A 175 0.94 19.90 6.66
C LYS A 175 1.44 20.89 7.72
N GLY A 176 2.72 21.27 7.66
CA GLY A 176 3.34 22.29 8.50
C GLY A 176 3.82 21.81 9.87
N TYR A 177 3.88 20.51 10.12
CA TYR A 177 4.48 19.96 11.34
C TYR A 177 6.02 20.12 11.30
N PRO A 178 6.67 20.28 12.47
CA PRO A 178 8.12 20.50 12.54
C PRO A 178 8.92 19.29 12.02
N GLU A 179 10.04 19.56 11.36
CA GLU A 179 11.01 18.57 10.92
C GLU A 179 11.95 18.21 12.08
N GLU A 180 11.52 17.29 12.95
CA GLU A 180 12.34 16.84 14.08
C GLU A 180 12.27 15.32 14.30
N GLU A 181 13.39 14.73 14.71
CA GLU A 181 13.40 13.33 15.14
C GLU A 181 12.68 13.20 16.49
N ALA A 182 11.73 12.27 16.58
CA ALA A 182 11.07 11.93 17.83
C ALA A 182 10.94 10.40 18.01
N CYS A 183 10.95 9.97 19.27
CA CYS A 183 10.73 8.58 19.64
C CYS A 183 9.34 8.14 19.17
N ALA A 184 9.26 7.05 18.40
CA ALA A 184 8.01 6.50 17.86
C ALA A 184 7.05 7.60 17.32
N ARG A 185 7.59 8.54 16.54
CA ARG A 185 6.89 9.77 16.11
C ARG A 185 5.51 9.53 15.50
N ASP A 186 5.35 8.45 14.74
CA ASP A 186 4.08 8.07 14.11
C ASP A 186 2.99 7.71 15.13
N CYS A 187 3.35 7.06 16.25
CA CYS A 187 2.40 6.74 17.33
C CYS A 187 1.82 8.02 17.93
N SER A 188 2.64 9.06 18.09
CA SER A 188 2.18 10.34 18.64
C SER A 188 1.34 11.16 17.66
N LEU A 189 1.84 11.36 16.42
CA LEU A 189 1.19 12.24 15.45
C LEU A 189 -0.07 11.62 14.81
N VAL A 190 -0.06 10.31 14.56
CA VAL A 190 -1.16 9.64 13.83
C VAL A 190 -2.20 9.05 14.78
N ASN A 191 -1.75 8.49 15.91
CA ASN A 191 -2.63 7.77 16.84
C ASN A 191 -2.90 8.53 18.15
N GLY A 192 -2.29 9.70 18.34
CA GLY A 192 -2.48 10.53 19.53
C GLY A 192 -1.95 9.88 20.81
N ALA A 193 -1.06 8.89 20.70
CA ALA A 193 -0.46 8.22 21.84
C ALA A 193 0.69 9.03 22.43
N ALA A 194 0.71 9.15 23.75
CA ALA A 194 1.86 9.69 24.48
C ALA A 194 3.05 8.75 24.31
N VAL A 195 4.23 9.33 24.06
CA VAL A 195 5.47 8.55 23.88
C VAL A 195 6.53 9.07 24.85
N ALA A 196 6.79 8.30 25.89
CA ALA A 196 7.84 8.61 26.86
C ALA A 196 9.25 8.32 26.28
N PRO A 197 10.28 9.13 26.61
CA PRO A 197 11.63 8.94 26.07
C PRO A 197 12.27 7.58 26.37
N TYR A 198 11.89 6.93 27.47
CA TYR A 198 12.48 5.64 27.85
C TYR A 198 12.17 4.53 26.84
N TYR A 199 11.08 4.62 26.07
CA TYR A 199 10.73 3.67 25.01
C TYR A 199 11.82 3.54 23.94
N CYS A 200 12.60 4.60 23.69
CA CYS A 200 13.70 4.59 22.72
C CYS A 200 15.09 4.48 23.35
N VAL A 201 15.21 4.54 24.68
CA VAL A 201 16.50 4.53 25.38
C VAL A 201 16.73 3.21 26.13
N SER A 202 15.84 2.86 27.05
CA SER A 202 15.95 1.64 27.86
C SER A 202 14.96 0.56 27.46
N GLY A 203 13.86 0.95 26.79
CA GLY A 203 12.74 0.07 26.46
C GLY A 203 11.92 -0.35 27.69
N VAL A 204 11.00 -1.28 27.45
CA VAL A 204 10.14 -1.91 28.47
C VAL A 204 10.24 -3.43 28.41
N THR A 205 10.15 -4.10 29.55
CA THR A 205 10.16 -5.58 29.60
C THR A 205 8.77 -6.13 29.25
N ALA A 206 8.40 -6.04 27.98
CA ALA A 206 7.13 -6.51 27.43
C ALA A 206 7.30 -6.95 25.97
N ASP A 207 6.30 -7.61 25.41
CA ASP A 207 6.26 -8.03 24.00
C ASP A 207 5.40 -7.11 23.13
N VAL A 208 4.52 -6.34 23.78
CA VAL A 208 3.63 -5.33 23.19
C VAL A 208 3.44 -4.16 24.16
N VAL A 209 3.42 -2.93 23.65
CA VAL A 209 2.92 -1.73 24.36
C VAL A 209 1.46 -1.50 23.98
N LEU A 210 0.58 -1.32 24.95
CA LEU A 210 -0.82 -0.94 24.75
C LEU A 210 -1.05 0.48 25.28
N SER A 211 -1.15 1.47 24.39
CA SER A 211 -1.52 2.83 24.81
C SER A 211 -3.03 3.00 24.86
N ILE A 212 -3.53 3.47 26.00
CA ILE A 212 -4.94 3.83 26.17
C ILE A 212 -5.10 5.32 25.90
N THR A 213 -5.80 5.65 24.81
CA THR A 213 -6.09 7.05 24.45
C THR A 213 -7.56 7.36 24.69
N LYS A 214 -7.88 8.65 24.88
CA LYS A 214 -9.27 9.12 24.98
C LYS A 214 -9.48 10.29 24.01
N PRO A 215 -9.70 10.02 22.72
CA PRO A 215 -10.18 11.04 21.81
C PRO A 215 -11.62 11.47 22.17
N PRO A 216 -12.10 12.60 21.61
CA PRO A 216 -13.47 13.07 21.78
C PRO A 216 -14.51 12.05 21.32
N VAL A 217 -15.66 12.08 21.99
CA VAL A 217 -16.77 11.15 21.79
C VAL A 217 -17.27 11.22 20.36
N ILE A 218 -17.52 10.05 19.79
CA ILE A 218 -18.21 9.89 18.51
C ILE A 218 -19.53 9.20 18.82
N PRO A 219 -20.68 9.80 18.45
CA PRO A 219 -21.97 9.16 18.67
C PRO A 219 -22.02 7.73 18.12
N GLY A 220 -22.38 6.79 18.98
CA GLY A 220 -22.45 5.35 18.68
C GLY A 220 -21.20 4.56 19.05
N VAL A 221 -20.02 5.14 18.83
CA VAL A 221 -18.72 4.45 18.91
C VAL A 221 -18.26 4.31 20.33
N ALA A 222 -17.95 3.08 20.74
CA ALA A 222 -17.39 2.81 22.05
C ALA A 222 -15.87 2.82 22.08
N GLY A 223 -15.24 2.19 21.10
CA GLY A 223 -13.81 2.02 21.06
C GLY A 223 -13.26 1.86 19.64
N THR A 224 -11.94 1.97 19.55
CA THR A 224 -11.17 1.52 18.38
C THR A 224 -9.83 0.91 18.78
N GLY A 225 -9.48 -0.23 18.22
CA GLY A 225 -8.22 -0.94 18.42
C GLY A 225 -7.38 -1.06 17.14
N GLY A 226 -6.06 -0.89 17.27
CA GLY A 226 -5.10 -1.04 16.16
C GLY A 226 -3.66 -0.89 16.59
N GLY A 227 -2.76 -0.65 15.63
CA GLY A 227 -1.32 -0.57 15.88
C GLY A 227 -0.61 0.58 15.17
N CYS A 228 0.41 1.13 15.83
CA CYS A 228 1.26 2.19 15.27
C CYS A 228 2.71 1.73 15.01
N ALA A 229 3.14 0.64 15.66
CA ALA A 229 4.42 -0.02 15.40
C ALA A 229 4.26 -1.54 15.29
N SER A 230 5.12 -2.18 14.52
CA SER A 230 5.16 -3.64 14.36
C SER A 230 6.57 -4.09 14.01
N GLU A 231 6.86 -5.37 14.24
CA GLU A 231 8.09 -6.03 13.83
C GLU A 231 8.15 -6.22 12.30
N GLU A 232 9.35 -6.56 11.79
CA GLU A 232 9.60 -6.89 10.38
C GLU A 232 8.66 -7.97 9.80
N THR A 233 8.14 -8.89 10.64
CA THR A 233 7.19 -9.94 10.23
C THR A 233 5.74 -9.47 10.17
N GLY A 234 5.48 -8.20 10.48
CA GLY A 234 4.16 -7.57 10.49
C GLY A 234 3.41 -7.66 11.83
N ARG A 235 3.98 -8.32 12.84
CA ARG A 235 3.40 -8.49 14.19
C ARG A 235 3.37 -7.15 14.95
N PRO A 236 2.19 -6.67 15.38
CA PRO A 236 2.09 -5.44 16.17
C PRO A 236 2.91 -5.50 17.47
N THR A 237 3.69 -4.45 17.72
CA THR A 237 4.51 -4.24 18.93
C THR A 237 4.06 -3.03 19.74
N TRP A 238 3.38 -2.07 19.09
CA TRP A 238 2.71 -0.98 19.77
C TRP A 238 1.28 -0.87 19.26
N ILE A 239 0.35 -1.19 20.14
CA ILE A 239 -1.08 -1.18 19.90
C ILE A 239 -1.74 -0.02 20.65
N VAL A 240 -2.83 0.49 20.09
CA VAL A 240 -3.58 1.62 20.65
C VAL A 240 -5.03 1.22 20.80
N PHE A 241 -5.55 1.39 22.00
CA PHE A 241 -6.99 1.32 22.26
C PHE A 241 -7.49 2.74 22.56
N ALA A 242 -8.27 3.28 21.63
CA ALA A 242 -8.92 4.57 21.82
C ALA A 242 -10.29 4.38 22.47
N TRP A 243 -10.40 4.82 23.73
CA TRP A 243 -11.64 4.82 24.48
C TRP A 243 -12.52 5.99 24.04
N ILE A 244 -13.52 5.75 23.19
CA ILE A 244 -14.31 6.82 22.60
C ILE A 244 -15.52 7.15 23.47
N GLN A 245 -16.07 6.21 24.25
CA GLN A 245 -17.21 6.50 25.14
C GLN A 245 -16.91 7.61 26.13
N LYS A 246 -17.93 8.39 26.48
CA LYS A 246 -17.81 9.36 27.57
C LYS A 246 -17.43 8.63 28.85
N ILE A 247 -16.52 9.22 29.62
CA ILE A 247 -16.16 8.75 30.97
C ILE A 247 -16.57 9.74 32.06
N VAL A 248 -17.07 10.92 31.65
CA VAL A 248 -17.58 11.95 32.55
C VAL A 248 -18.88 11.51 33.19
N GLY A 249 -18.97 11.66 34.50
CA GLY A 249 -20.11 11.24 35.28
C GLY A 249 -20.32 9.74 35.21
N TYR A 250 -19.23 8.96 35.04
CA TYR A 250 -19.28 7.52 35.23
C TYR A 250 -20.02 7.26 36.53
N PRO A 251 -21.12 6.48 36.49
CA PRO A 251 -21.93 6.25 37.67
C PRO A 251 -21.02 5.68 38.76
N GLY A 252 -21.39 5.88 40.03
CA GLY A 252 -20.69 5.29 41.19
C GLY A 252 -20.76 3.76 41.26
N LYS A 253 -20.79 3.11 40.09
CA LYS A 253 -20.63 1.69 39.85
C LYS A 253 -19.30 1.23 40.42
N THR A 254 -19.36 0.03 40.95
CA THR A 254 -18.20 -0.75 41.37
C THR A 254 -17.33 -1.13 40.16
N THR A 255 -16.07 -1.47 40.41
CA THR A 255 -15.17 -1.95 39.35
C THR A 255 -15.74 -3.19 38.68
N GLU A 256 -16.44 -4.05 39.42
CA GLU A 256 -17.09 -5.26 38.94
C GLU A 256 -18.21 -4.96 37.94
N GLU A 257 -19.06 -3.97 38.22
CA GLU A 257 -20.13 -3.55 37.30
C GLU A 257 -19.57 -2.90 36.02
N LEU A 258 -18.48 -2.15 36.13
CA LEU A 258 -17.79 -1.58 34.97
C LEU A 258 -17.07 -2.66 34.16
N LEU A 259 -16.49 -3.66 34.84
CA LEU A 259 -15.87 -4.81 34.20
C LEU A 259 -16.90 -5.61 33.41
N GLU A 260 -18.08 -5.89 33.98
CA GLU A 260 -19.16 -6.57 33.26
C GLU A 260 -19.61 -5.78 32.01
N GLU A 261 -19.65 -4.45 32.10
CA GLU A 261 -20.06 -3.59 31.00
C GLU A 261 -19.01 -3.44 29.88
N HIS A 262 -17.72 -3.33 30.24
CA HIS A 262 -16.67 -2.94 29.30
C HIS A 262 -15.68 -4.05 28.94
N ARG A 263 -15.63 -5.17 29.68
CA ARG A 263 -14.75 -6.30 29.38
C ARG A 263 -14.85 -6.75 27.91
N PRO A 264 -16.05 -6.95 27.33
CA PRO A 264 -16.15 -7.36 25.93
C PRO A 264 -15.48 -6.39 24.95
N LEU A 265 -15.69 -5.09 25.16
CA LEU A 265 -15.11 -4.04 24.32
C LEU A 265 -13.59 -4.03 24.43
N ILE A 266 -13.06 -4.08 25.65
CA ILE A 266 -11.61 -3.99 25.88
C ILE A 266 -10.90 -5.18 25.22
N ILE A 267 -11.40 -6.41 25.42
CA ILE A 267 -10.81 -7.59 24.76
C ILE A 267 -10.92 -7.46 23.23
N HIS A 268 -12.08 -7.04 22.72
CA HIS A 268 -12.31 -6.85 21.29
C HIS A 268 -11.30 -5.89 20.66
N GLU A 269 -11.10 -4.70 21.24
CA GLU A 269 -10.16 -3.72 20.71
C GLU A 269 -8.70 -4.15 20.87
N ILE A 270 -8.35 -4.89 21.95
CA ILE A 270 -7.00 -5.45 22.08
C ILE A 270 -6.76 -6.51 21.00
N ILE A 271 -7.73 -7.39 20.72
CA ILE A 271 -7.61 -8.41 19.66
C ILE A 271 -7.47 -7.74 18.27
N HIS A 272 -8.20 -6.65 18.00
CA HIS A 272 -7.94 -5.81 16.83
C HIS A 272 -6.51 -5.27 16.82
N GLY A 273 -6.05 -4.68 17.92
CA GLY A 273 -4.69 -4.16 18.07
C GLY A 273 -3.61 -5.21 17.81
N LEU A 274 -3.81 -6.43 18.30
CA LEU A 274 -2.91 -7.57 18.07
C LEU A 274 -2.92 -8.09 16.62
N GLY A 275 -3.89 -7.66 15.80
CA GLY A 275 -3.92 -7.89 14.37
C GLY A 275 -5.12 -8.67 13.86
N PHE A 276 -6.24 -8.74 14.59
CA PHE A 276 -7.48 -9.25 14.01
C PHE A 276 -8.05 -8.23 13.01
N SER A 277 -7.65 -8.34 11.76
CA SER A 277 -8.23 -7.57 10.67
C SER A 277 -8.06 -8.31 9.37
N ASN A 278 -8.94 -8.05 8.39
CA ASN A 278 -8.79 -8.58 7.03
C ASN A 278 -7.37 -8.44 6.51
N ILE A 279 -6.77 -7.31 6.82
CA ILE A 279 -5.52 -6.86 6.23
C ILE A 279 -4.39 -7.71 6.76
N LYS A 280 -4.36 -7.93 8.07
CA LYS A 280 -3.39 -8.80 8.70
C LYS A 280 -3.60 -10.27 8.28
N PHE A 281 -4.85 -10.72 8.14
CA PHE A 281 -5.12 -12.09 7.63
C PHE A 281 -4.69 -12.28 6.19
N ARG A 282 -4.99 -11.30 5.33
CA ARG A 282 -4.48 -11.35 3.98
C ARG A 282 -2.95 -11.27 4.08
N SER A 283 -2.38 -10.38 4.91
CA SER A 283 -0.96 -10.03 5.04
C SER A 283 -0.07 -11.12 5.64
N ALA A 284 -0.68 -12.18 6.17
CA ALA A 284 0.02 -13.25 6.84
C ALA A 284 0.97 -13.99 5.89
N THR A 285 2.20 -14.19 6.36
CA THR A 285 3.26 -14.90 5.66
C THR A 285 3.52 -16.25 6.29
N ASP A 286 4.00 -17.20 5.49
CA ASP A 286 4.57 -18.45 5.98
C ASP A 286 6.05 -18.28 6.34
N SER A 287 6.69 -19.36 6.78
CA SER A 287 8.09 -19.38 7.23
C SER A 287 9.11 -18.95 6.17
N GLN A 288 8.73 -18.99 4.88
CA GLN A 288 9.57 -18.55 3.75
C GLN A 288 9.30 -17.09 3.36
N GLY A 289 8.33 -16.43 4.01
CA GLY A 289 7.90 -15.09 3.67
C GLY A 289 6.86 -15.06 2.55
N GLU A 290 6.34 -16.22 2.11
CA GLU A 290 5.31 -16.31 1.07
C GLU A 290 3.91 -16.16 1.67
N ARG A 291 2.93 -15.81 0.85
CA ARG A 291 1.58 -15.49 1.33
C ARG A 291 0.78 -16.73 1.67
N LYS A 292 0.18 -16.73 2.87
CA LYS A 292 -0.66 -17.85 3.32
C LYS A 292 -1.98 -17.96 2.56
N GLY A 293 -2.57 -16.82 2.17
CA GLY A 293 -3.87 -16.79 1.47
C GLY A 293 -5.04 -17.22 2.36
N LEU A 294 -5.06 -16.77 3.63
CA LEU A 294 -6.06 -17.18 4.63
C LEU A 294 -7.49 -16.77 4.25
N VAL A 295 -7.66 -15.64 3.57
CA VAL A 295 -8.96 -15.09 3.20
C VAL A 295 -9.06 -14.82 1.70
N THR A 296 -10.27 -14.95 1.14
CA THR A 296 -10.59 -14.68 -0.27
C THR A 296 -11.91 -13.94 -0.40
N LEU A 297 -12.02 -12.98 -1.33
CA LEU A 297 -13.30 -12.33 -1.61
C LEU A 297 -14.22 -13.30 -2.37
N GLY A 298 -15.48 -13.35 -1.96
CA GLY A 298 -16.53 -14.13 -2.61
C GLY A 298 -17.87 -13.42 -2.56
N LYS A 299 -18.81 -13.88 -3.38
CA LYS A 299 -20.16 -13.35 -3.43
C LYS A 299 -21.05 -14.05 -2.41
N VAL A 300 -21.90 -13.27 -1.76
CA VAL A 300 -23.03 -13.75 -0.96
C VAL A 300 -24.30 -13.23 -1.59
N GLU A 301 -25.27 -14.13 -1.77
CA GLU A 301 -26.63 -13.80 -2.18
C GLU A 301 -27.55 -13.96 -0.99
N ASP A 302 -28.31 -12.92 -0.69
CA ASP A 302 -29.30 -12.91 0.38
C ASP A 302 -30.65 -13.50 -0.08
N LEU A 303 -31.51 -13.81 0.88
CA LEU A 303 -32.83 -14.42 0.63
C LEU A 303 -33.75 -13.56 -0.26
N ASP A 304 -33.51 -12.24 -0.29
CA ASP A 304 -34.25 -11.29 -1.13
C ASP A 304 -33.64 -11.12 -2.54
N GLY A 305 -32.60 -11.90 -2.88
CA GLY A 305 -31.89 -11.83 -4.15
C GLY A 305 -30.86 -10.70 -4.23
N ALA A 306 -30.64 -9.94 -3.15
CA ALA A 306 -29.57 -8.95 -3.09
C ALA A 306 -28.21 -9.65 -3.03
N THR A 307 -27.26 -9.20 -3.83
CA THR A 307 -25.89 -9.73 -3.83
C THR A 307 -24.93 -8.74 -3.20
N ASP A 308 -24.01 -9.22 -2.36
CA ASP A 308 -22.91 -8.45 -1.80
C ASP A 308 -21.62 -9.28 -1.84
N GLU A 309 -20.46 -8.64 -1.72
CA GLU A 309 -19.15 -9.27 -1.76
C GLU A 309 -18.49 -9.21 -0.38
N VAL A 310 -18.13 -10.37 0.18
CA VAL A 310 -17.45 -10.49 1.48
C VAL A 310 -16.23 -11.37 1.42
N TRP A 311 -15.34 -11.13 2.36
CA TRP A 311 -14.17 -11.96 2.58
C TRP A 311 -14.55 -13.21 3.35
N PHE A 312 -14.10 -14.36 2.87
CA PHE A 312 -14.23 -15.63 3.54
C PHE A 312 -12.87 -16.08 4.04
N PHE A 313 -12.80 -16.51 5.30
CA PHE A 313 -11.69 -17.28 5.82
C PHE A 313 -11.75 -18.68 5.22
N ARG A 314 -10.85 -19.01 4.29
CA ARG A 314 -10.89 -20.22 3.44
C ARG A 314 -9.75 -21.21 3.67
N LYS A 315 -8.75 -20.83 4.46
CA LYS A 315 -7.58 -21.66 4.74
C LYS A 315 -7.10 -21.40 6.17
N GLY A 316 -6.45 -22.38 6.77
CA GLY A 316 -5.87 -22.28 8.11
C GLY A 316 -6.68 -23.03 9.17
N ARG A 317 -6.22 -22.92 10.41
CA ARG A 317 -6.81 -23.55 11.59
C ARG A 317 -8.21 -23.01 11.89
N ALA A 318 -8.44 -21.71 11.69
CA ALA A 318 -9.77 -21.12 11.89
C ALA A 318 -10.81 -21.65 10.89
N TYR A 319 -10.39 -21.94 9.65
CA TYR A 319 -11.25 -22.56 8.64
C TYR A 319 -11.67 -23.98 9.04
N GLU A 320 -10.74 -24.80 9.54
CA GLU A 320 -11.01 -26.15 10.05
C GLU A 320 -11.97 -26.11 11.25
N LEU A 321 -11.69 -25.28 12.24
CA LEU A 321 -12.53 -25.16 13.43
C LEU A 321 -13.92 -24.66 13.10
N ALA A 322 -14.06 -23.65 12.23
CA ALA A 322 -15.35 -23.19 11.77
C ALA A 322 -16.12 -24.28 11.01
N GLN A 323 -15.44 -25.01 10.12
CA GLN A 323 -16.05 -26.13 9.39
C GLN A 323 -16.65 -27.18 10.34
N ASN A 324 -15.89 -27.57 11.37
CA ASN A 324 -16.30 -28.53 12.37
C ASN A 324 -17.43 -27.97 13.26
N TYR A 325 -17.31 -26.71 13.70
CA TYR A 325 -18.31 -26.04 14.53
C TYR A 325 -19.68 -25.99 13.85
N PHE A 326 -19.72 -25.61 12.58
CA PHE A 326 -20.97 -25.55 11.80
C PHE A 326 -21.43 -26.91 11.27
N GLY A 327 -20.64 -27.98 11.42
CA GLY A 327 -20.97 -29.30 10.87
C GLY A 327 -20.98 -29.34 9.33
N CYS A 328 -20.23 -28.46 8.66
CA CYS A 328 -20.21 -28.32 7.21
C CYS A 328 -19.09 -29.15 6.56
N THR A 329 -19.13 -30.47 6.72
CA THR A 329 -18.02 -31.39 6.36
C THR A 329 -18.07 -31.95 4.93
N SER A 330 -19.15 -31.74 4.18
CA SER A 330 -19.25 -32.21 2.79
C SER A 330 -18.35 -31.39 1.85
N ASN A 331 -17.31 -32.02 1.32
CA ASN A 331 -16.38 -31.42 0.35
C ASN A 331 -17.14 -30.81 -0.85
N GLY A 332 -16.90 -29.52 -1.11
CA GLY A 332 -17.55 -28.75 -2.19
C GLY A 332 -18.69 -27.84 -1.74
N SER A 333 -19.13 -27.91 -0.47
CA SER A 333 -20.18 -27.03 0.07
C SER A 333 -19.70 -26.02 1.12
N TRP A 334 -18.43 -26.07 1.55
CA TRP A 334 -17.87 -25.12 2.51
C TRP A 334 -17.09 -24.02 1.79
N ASP A 335 -17.64 -22.82 1.78
CA ASP A 335 -17.04 -21.63 1.16
C ASP A 335 -16.13 -20.84 2.12
N GLY A 336 -15.91 -21.36 3.33
CA GLY A 336 -15.22 -20.68 4.42
C GLY A 336 -16.15 -19.88 5.32
N LEU A 337 -15.59 -19.32 6.39
CA LEU A 337 -16.33 -18.47 7.35
C LEU A 337 -16.31 -17.02 6.85
N PRO A 338 -17.46 -16.39 6.54
CA PRO A 338 -17.49 -15.00 6.10
C PRO A 338 -17.13 -14.02 7.23
N LEU A 339 -16.36 -13.01 6.86
CA LEU A 339 -16.22 -11.76 7.59
C LEU A 339 -17.44 -10.87 7.30
N MET A 340 -17.73 -9.96 8.22
CA MET A 340 -18.89 -9.08 8.14
C MET A 340 -18.89 -8.25 6.85
N GLY A 341 -20.03 -8.17 6.16
CA GLY A 341 -20.16 -7.20 5.05
C GLY A 341 -20.87 -5.90 5.41
N LEU A 342 -21.74 -5.90 6.42
CA LEU A 342 -22.49 -4.71 6.82
C LEU A 342 -22.56 -4.59 8.34
N PRO A 343 -22.55 -3.36 8.91
CA PRO A 343 -22.45 -2.08 8.19
C PRO A 343 -21.03 -1.79 7.69
N GLU A 344 -20.91 -0.89 6.70
CA GLU A 344 -19.63 -0.56 6.06
C GLU A 344 -18.53 -0.14 7.03
N LEU A 345 -18.88 0.50 8.16
CA LEU A 345 -17.94 0.95 9.18
C LEU A 345 -17.14 -0.18 9.85
N GLY A 346 -17.67 -1.41 9.85
CA GLY A 346 -16.97 -2.58 10.40
C GLY A 346 -16.72 -3.68 9.38
N ARG A 347 -17.05 -3.47 8.09
CA ARG A 347 -16.92 -4.47 7.02
C ARG A 347 -15.53 -5.09 7.06
N ALA A 348 -15.50 -6.41 6.95
CA ALA A 348 -14.35 -7.28 6.79
C ALA A 348 -13.33 -7.35 7.95
N SER A 349 -13.54 -6.70 9.10
CA SER A 349 -12.72 -7.01 10.29
C SER A 349 -13.47 -7.63 11.45
N HIS A 350 -14.76 -7.88 11.27
CA HIS A 350 -15.53 -8.64 12.23
C HIS A 350 -15.86 -9.98 11.62
N TRP A 351 -16.12 -10.99 12.46
CA TRP A 351 -16.88 -12.14 11.98
C TRP A 351 -18.27 -11.69 11.55
N GLU A 352 -18.85 -12.34 10.53
CA GLU A 352 -20.22 -12.03 10.10
C GLU A 352 -21.18 -12.20 11.29
N THR A 353 -21.67 -11.05 11.74
CA THR A 353 -22.42 -10.89 12.99
C THR A 353 -23.57 -11.85 13.07
N ARG A 354 -24.32 -12.09 11.98
CA ARG A 354 -25.43 -13.05 12.00
C ARG A 354 -24.95 -14.47 12.31
N ILE A 355 -23.83 -14.88 11.73
CA ILE A 355 -23.33 -16.25 11.76
C ILE A 355 -22.61 -16.53 13.08
N MET A 356 -21.92 -15.52 13.62
CA MET A 356 -21.02 -15.64 14.78
C MET A 356 -21.50 -14.79 15.97
N ARG A 357 -22.82 -14.68 16.19
CA ARG A 357 -23.43 -13.78 17.20
C ARG A 357 -22.73 -13.78 18.56
N ASP A 358 -22.44 -14.96 19.08
CA ASP A 358 -21.90 -15.13 20.44
C ASP A 358 -20.40 -14.81 20.50
N GLU A 359 -19.74 -14.55 19.37
CA GLU A 359 -18.30 -14.30 19.27
C GLU A 359 -17.94 -12.86 19.66
N ILE A 360 -16.79 -12.68 20.32
CA ILE A 360 -16.33 -11.37 20.78
C ILE A 360 -15.99 -10.40 19.63
N MET A 361 -15.47 -10.90 18.51
CA MET A 361 -15.13 -10.20 17.27
C MET A 361 -16.32 -10.11 16.30
N SER A 362 -17.53 -10.47 16.73
CA SER A 362 -18.75 -10.07 16.04
C SER A 362 -19.25 -8.72 16.52
N TYR A 363 -19.93 -8.02 15.63
CA TYR A 363 -20.37 -6.66 15.89
C TYR A 363 -21.68 -6.62 16.68
N GLY A 364 -21.77 -5.75 17.70
CA GLY A 364 -22.97 -5.56 18.51
C GLY A 364 -22.75 -5.84 19.99
N ARG A 365 -23.82 -6.01 20.78
CA ARG A 365 -23.77 -6.35 22.21
C ARG A 365 -24.45 -7.69 22.47
N THR A 366 -23.67 -8.76 22.71
CA THR A 366 -24.12 -10.16 22.87
C THR A 366 -23.29 -10.89 23.94
N VAL A 367 -23.14 -12.23 23.85
CA VAL A 367 -22.44 -13.10 24.82
C VAL A 367 -20.92 -12.90 24.83
N HIS A 368 -20.34 -12.42 23.71
CA HIS A 368 -18.93 -12.04 23.57
C HIS A 368 -17.91 -13.08 24.06
N ALA A 369 -18.06 -14.32 23.61
CA ALA A 369 -17.13 -15.41 23.85
C ALA A 369 -15.87 -15.23 23.00
N VAL A 370 -14.68 -15.35 23.62
CA VAL A 370 -13.41 -15.53 22.92
C VAL A 370 -13.34 -16.98 22.43
N SER A 371 -13.81 -17.22 21.21
CA SER A 371 -13.95 -18.57 20.69
C SER A 371 -12.62 -19.20 20.27
N SER A 372 -12.57 -20.53 20.21
CA SER A 372 -11.43 -21.24 19.62
C SER A 372 -11.21 -20.87 18.13
N ILE A 373 -12.26 -20.44 17.42
CA ILE A 373 -12.16 -19.95 16.04
C ILE A 373 -11.36 -18.63 15.99
N THR A 374 -11.64 -17.67 16.87
CA THR A 374 -10.86 -16.41 16.94
C THR A 374 -9.44 -16.65 17.39
N LEU A 375 -9.22 -17.50 18.40
CA LEU A 375 -7.87 -17.86 18.82
C LEU A 375 -7.07 -18.48 17.67
N ALA A 376 -7.69 -19.38 16.90
CA ALA A 376 -7.07 -19.98 15.71
C ALA A 376 -6.82 -18.95 14.59
N ALA A 377 -7.70 -17.97 14.39
CA ALA A 377 -7.50 -16.93 13.37
C ALA A 377 -6.28 -16.05 13.70
N MET A 378 -6.08 -15.74 14.98
CA MET A 378 -4.87 -15.05 15.45
C MET A 378 -3.62 -15.92 15.33
N GLU A 379 -3.73 -17.21 15.58
CA GLU A 379 -2.63 -18.16 15.41
C GLU A 379 -2.24 -18.35 13.93
N ASP A 380 -3.21 -18.32 13.03
CA ASP A 380 -3.02 -18.43 11.57
C ASP A 380 -2.18 -17.25 11.01
N LEU A 381 -2.14 -16.11 11.70
CA LEU A 381 -1.20 -15.01 11.38
C LEU A 381 0.27 -15.45 11.48
N GLY A 382 0.55 -16.50 12.27
CA GLY A 382 1.89 -17.05 12.46
C GLY A 382 2.75 -16.29 13.47
N TRP A 383 2.15 -15.39 14.25
CA TRP A 383 2.82 -14.56 15.26
C TRP A 383 2.62 -15.06 16.69
N TYR A 384 1.50 -15.71 16.95
CA TYR A 384 1.04 -16.11 18.28
C TYR A 384 0.84 -17.64 18.31
N LEU A 385 1.09 -18.25 19.46
CA LEU A 385 0.62 -19.59 19.79
C LEU A 385 -0.64 -19.44 20.66
N ALA A 386 -1.73 -20.08 20.28
CA ALA A 386 -3.02 -19.93 20.93
C ALA A 386 -3.20 -20.88 22.13
N ASN A 387 -3.75 -20.36 23.23
CA ASN A 387 -4.14 -21.18 24.38
C ASN A 387 -5.62 -21.61 24.27
N TYR A 388 -5.87 -22.70 23.58
CA TYR A 388 -7.23 -23.24 23.40
C TYR A 388 -7.93 -23.64 24.72
N SER A 389 -7.19 -23.87 25.81
CA SER A 389 -7.80 -24.17 27.11
C SER A 389 -8.55 -22.96 27.71
N ALA A 390 -8.16 -21.75 27.30
CA ALA A 390 -8.80 -20.48 27.65
C ALA A 390 -9.96 -20.11 26.71
N ALA A 391 -10.23 -20.90 25.66
CA ALA A 391 -11.34 -20.65 24.75
C ALA A 391 -12.68 -20.73 25.48
N GLN A 392 -13.59 -19.84 25.09
CA GLN A 392 -14.97 -19.78 25.56
C GLN A 392 -15.90 -20.39 24.52
N CYS A 393 -16.95 -21.07 24.98
CA CYS A 393 -17.81 -21.88 24.12
C CYS A 393 -18.94 -21.01 23.55
N MET A 394 -19.13 -21.09 22.24
CA MET A 394 -20.29 -20.49 21.57
C MET A 394 -21.38 -21.53 21.37
N SER A 395 -22.63 -21.11 21.52
CA SER A 395 -23.77 -21.98 21.25
C SER A 395 -24.48 -21.64 19.95
N TRP A 396 -24.49 -20.37 19.57
CA TRP A 396 -25.12 -19.86 18.37
C TRP A 396 -24.53 -20.44 17.07
N GLY A 397 -25.37 -21.06 16.24
CA GLY A 397 -24.97 -21.52 14.90
C GLY A 397 -24.30 -22.90 14.85
N TYR A 398 -24.04 -23.53 15.98
CA TYR A 398 -23.42 -24.86 16.05
C TYR A 398 -24.21 -25.93 15.27
N GLN A 399 -23.47 -26.72 14.47
CA GLN A 399 -23.95 -27.81 13.64
C GLN A 399 -25.16 -27.47 12.74
N GLN A 400 -25.38 -26.20 12.44
CA GLN A 400 -26.49 -25.74 11.58
C GLN A 400 -26.30 -26.12 10.10
N GLY A 401 -25.13 -26.60 9.69
CA GLY A 401 -24.84 -27.01 8.32
C GLY A 401 -24.45 -25.85 7.39
N CYS A 402 -24.10 -26.19 6.15
CA CYS A 402 -23.47 -25.26 5.20
C CYS A 402 -24.39 -24.11 4.75
N ASP A 403 -25.68 -24.35 4.54
CA ASP A 403 -26.58 -23.31 4.01
C ASP A 403 -26.82 -22.19 5.01
N TYR A 404 -26.68 -22.50 6.31
CA TYR A 404 -26.66 -21.49 7.36
C TYR A 404 -25.53 -20.49 7.13
N VAL A 405 -24.32 -20.91 6.74
CA VAL A 405 -23.16 -19.99 6.64
C VAL A 405 -23.12 -19.23 5.31
N LYS A 406 -23.73 -19.76 4.24
CA LYS A 406 -23.66 -19.18 2.88
C LYS A 406 -24.46 -17.90 2.65
N THR A 407 -25.30 -17.51 3.60
CA THR A 407 -26.28 -16.43 3.44
C THR A 407 -26.14 -15.42 4.59
N ARG A 408 -26.30 -14.11 4.35
CA ARG A 408 -26.32 -13.14 5.46
C ARG A 408 -27.66 -13.12 6.16
N CYS A 409 -28.73 -13.49 5.47
CA CYS A 409 -30.04 -13.72 6.05
C CYS A 409 -30.25 -15.22 6.27
N GLY A 410 -30.66 -15.62 7.48
CA GLY A 410 -30.75 -17.03 7.82
C GLY A 410 -31.77 -17.77 6.96
N ARG A 411 -31.30 -18.60 6.02
CA ARG A 411 -32.06 -19.73 5.51
C ARG A 411 -31.98 -20.81 6.60
N GLY A 412 -33.11 -21.32 7.08
CA GLY A 412 -33.10 -22.35 8.13
C GLY A 412 -32.40 -23.63 7.65
N THR A 413 -31.60 -24.26 8.52
CA THR A 413 -31.05 -25.61 8.30
C THR A 413 -30.89 -26.41 9.59
N ASN A 414 -30.92 -27.75 9.42
CA ASN A 414 -30.77 -28.85 10.38
C ASN A 414 -30.63 -28.43 11.85
N ASP A 415 -31.73 -28.48 12.58
CA ASP A 415 -31.90 -27.69 13.79
C ASP A 415 -31.37 -28.33 15.06
N LEU A 416 -30.96 -29.62 15.04
CA LEU A 416 -30.44 -30.39 16.19
C LEU A 416 -31.08 -29.94 17.50
N SER A 417 -32.42 -29.83 17.46
CA SER A 417 -33.18 -29.20 18.52
C SER A 417 -33.03 -30.03 19.78
N GLU A 418 -32.71 -29.36 20.89
CA GLU A 418 -32.46 -30.04 22.15
C GLU A 418 -33.72 -30.15 22.98
N ASP A 419 -34.03 -31.39 23.37
CA ASP A 419 -35.13 -31.71 24.27
C ASP A 419 -34.77 -31.29 25.70
N LEU A 420 -35.44 -30.23 26.19
CA LEU A 420 -35.21 -29.75 27.53
C LEU A 420 -36.08 -30.51 28.53
N LYS A 421 -35.41 -31.05 29.56
CA LYS A 421 -36.04 -31.71 30.72
C LYS A 421 -36.99 -32.86 30.34
N GLY A 422 -36.77 -33.53 29.20
CA GLY A 422 -37.62 -34.63 28.72
C GLY A 422 -39.02 -34.14 28.32
N GLY A 423 -39.06 -33.07 27.55
CA GLY A 423 -40.22 -32.41 26.96
C GLY A 423 -40.98 -31.48 27.88
N ARG A 424 -40.33 -31.06 28.96
CA ARG A 424 -40.94 -30.24 30.04
C ARG A 424 -40.19 -28.94 30.30
N GLY A 425 -39.14 -28.65 29.53
CA GLY A 425 -38.45 -27.37 29.58
C GLY A 425 -39.34 -26.26 29.10
N THR A 426 -39.05 -25.06 29.56
CA THR A 426 -39.70 -23.78 29.21
C THR A 426 -38.79 -22.96 28.31
N GLN A 427 -39.29 -21.89 27.71
CA GLN A 427 -38.46 -20.98 26.90
C GLN A 427 -37.26 -20.42 27.69
N ASP A 428 -37.43 -20.16 29.00
CA ASP A 428 -36.36 -19.70 29.89
C ASP A 428 -35.28 -20.77 30.08
N ASP A 429 -35.62 -22.05 29.93
CA ASP A 429 -34.68 -23.16 30.04
C ASP A 429 -33.75 -23.27 28.82
N CYS A 430 -34.06 -22.62 27.69
CA CYS A 430 -33.13 -22.49 26.56
C CYS A 430 -31.91 -21.60 26.93
N LYS A 431 -31.99 -20.85 28.05
CA LYS A 431 -30.97 -19.97 28.63
C LYS A 431 -30.43 -18.83 27.74
N GLY A 432 -30.89 -18.70 26.50
CA GLY A 432 -30.37 -17.72 25.55
C GLY A 432 -31.18 -16.43 25.54
N THR A 433 -30.52 -15.28 25.33
CA THR A 433 -31.25 -14.08 24.92
C THR A 433 -31.75 -14.30 23.48
N PRO A 434 -33.08 -14.38 23.25
CA PRO A 434 -33.61 -14.73 21.94
C PRO A 434 -33.47 -13.58 20.93
N SER A 435 -33.21 -12.37 21.45
CA SER A 435 -33.06 -11.13 20.73
C SER A 435 -31.59 -10.77 20.52
N TRP A 436 -31.25 -10.34 19.31
CA TRP A 436 -30.16 -9.39 19.10
C TRP A 436 -30.53 -8.14 19.91
N SER A 437 -29.69 -7.66 20.83
CA SER A 437 -30.07 -6.73 21.89
C SER A 437 -30.88 -5.50 21.44
N SER A 438 -31.70 -4.96 22.35
CA SER A 438 -32.87 -4.06 22.19
C SER A 438 -32.71 -2.73 21.42
N LYS A 439 -31.58 -2.46 20.75
CA LYS A 439 -31.50 -1.44 19.70
C LYS A 439 -31.45 -2.16 18.36
N SER A 440 -32.60 -2.19 17.69
CA SER A 440 -32.84 -2.86 16.41
C SER A 440 -31.63 -2.73 15.48
N ASN A 441 -30.96 -3.85 15.22
CA ASN A 441 -30.22 -3.98 13.97
C ASN A 441 -31.28 -3.93 12.87
N THR A 442 -31.56 -2.71 12.37
CA THR A 442 -32.62 -2.44 11.41
C THR A 442 -32.42 -3.23 10.13
N TYR A 443 -31.17 -3.53 9.79
CA TYR A 443 -30.84 -4.45 8.69
C TYR A 443 -31.39 -5.86 8.95
N LEU A 444 -30.99 -6.50 10.06
CA LEU A 444 -31.50 -7.84 10.41
C LEU A 444 -33.03 -7.83 10.58
N ALA A 445 -33.59 -6.79 11.21
CA ALA A 445 -35.03 -6.63 11.41
C ALA A 445 -35.82 -6.58 10.09
N ASN A 446 -35.29 -5.91 9.07
CA ASN A 446 -35.98 -5.68 7.80
C ASN A 446 -35.68 -6.74 6.74
N LYS A 447 -34.54 -7.45 6.83
CA LYS A 447 -34.04 -8.34 5.78
C LYS A 447 -34.14 -9.83 6.13
N CYS A 448 -34.04 -10.19 7.42
CA CYS A 448 -34.11 -11.59 7.83
C CYS A 448 -35.56 -12.01 8.12
N GLU A 449 -35.93 -13.23 7.71
CA GLU A 449 -37.28 -13.78 7.86
C GLU A 449 -37.83 -13.70 9.31
N LYS A 450 -36.95 -13.83 10.31
CA LYS A 450 -37.30 -13.78 11.74
C LYS A 450 -36.78 -12.52 12.47
N GLY A 451 -36.31 -11.51 11.72
CA GLY A 451 -35.88 -10.22 12.26
C GLY A 451 -34.77 -10.30 13.33
N THR A 452 -34.81 -9.37 14.29
CA THR A 452 -33.86 -9.30 15.43
C THR A 452 -34.22 -10.21 16.61
N ASN A 453 -35.25 -11.05 16.47
CA ASN A 453 -35.62 -12.00 17.51
C ASN A 453 -35.92 -13.37 16.88
N PRO A 454 -34.89 -14.00 16.27
CA PRO A 454 -35.06 -15.27 15.59
C PRO A 454 -35.57 -16.37 16.50
N CYS A 455 -35.40 -16.21 17.82
CA CYS A 455 -35.77 -17.17 18.85
C CYS A 455 -37.15 -16.93 19.52
N SER A 456 -37.98 -16.01 19.00
CA SER A 456 -39.33 -15.70 19.53
C SER A 456 -40.45 -16.38 18.74
N GLN A 457 -41.47 -16.86 19.44
CA GLN A 457 -42.67 -17.47 18.83
C GLN A 457 -43.57 -16.42 18.15
N ARG A 458 -44.18 -16.77 17.02
CA ARG A 458 -45.49 -16.24 16.58
C ARG A 458 -46.51 -17.36 16.73
N PHE A 459 -47.70 -17.03 17.22
CA PHE A 459 -48.74 -17.95 17.70
C PHE A 459 -49.29 -18.99 16.69
N ASP A 460 -48.79 -19.04 15.45
CA ASP A 460 -49.33 -19.84 14.36
C ASP A 460 -48.36 -20.86 13.74
N ASN A 461 -47.07 -20.88 14.10
CA ASN A 461 -46.08 -21.74 13.45
C ASN A 461 -45.50 -22.80 14.40
N GLN A 462 -45.83 -24.07 14.13
CA GLN A 462 -45.37 -25.27 14.86
C GLN A 462 -43.85 -25.54 14.72
N GLU A 463 -43.13 -24.75 13.92
CA GLU A 463 -41.69 -24.87 13.65
C GLU A 463 -40.94 -23.60 14.10
N ALA A 464 -41.27 -23.11 15.29
CA ALA A 464 -40.59 -21.98 15.92
C ALA A 464 -39.64 -22.48 17.04
N PRO A 465 -38.50 -21.82 17.26
CA PRO A 465 -37.27 -22.40 17.83
C PRO A 465 -37.26 -22.71 19.33
N TYR A 466 -38.37 -22.49 20.02
CA TYR A 466 -38.70 -23.29 21.19
C TYR A 466 -40.10 -23.83 20.96
N ASN A 467 -40.22 -25.14 20.83
CA ASN A 467 -41.51 -25.78 20.64
C ASN A 467 -42.13 -26.04 22.01
N SER A 468 -43.11 -25.21 22.38
CA SER A 468 -43.81 -25.34 23.64
C SER A 468 -44.68 -26.60 23.74
N ALA A 469 -44.94 -27.29 22.62
CA ALA A 469 -45.70 -28.53 22.62
C ALA A 469 -44.86 -29.75 23.06
N ASP A 470 -43.55 -29.73 22.82
CA ASP A 470 -42.64 -30.85 23.13
C ASP A 470 -41.39 -30.44 23.92
N GLY A 471 -41.27 -29.17 24.36
CA GLY A 471 -40.19 -28.69 25.21
C GLY A 471 -38.81 -28.61 24.55
N THR A 472 -38.74 -28.60 23.21
CA THR A 472 -37.46 -28.60 22.47
C THR A 472 -36.98 -27.18 22.14
N CYS A 473 -35.67 -26.93 22.18
CA CYS A 473 -35.02 -25.67 21.77
C CYS A 473 -34.13 -25.88 20.55
N ASN A 474 -34.32 -25.09 19.51
CA ASN A 474 -33.43 -25.02 18.35
C ASN A 474 -31.99 -24.74 18.78
N ALA A 475 -31.01 -25.38 18.13
CA ALA A 475 -29.60 -25.26 18.49
C ALA A 475 -29.03 -23.82 18.38
N GLN A 476 -29.62 -22.93 17.56
CA GLN A 476 -29.30 -21.49 17.54
C GLN A 476 -29.79 -20.76 18.80
N CYS A 477 -30.86 -21.24 19.43
CA CYS A 477 -31.52 -20.60 20.56
C CYS A 477 -31.18 -21.26 21.91
N TYR A 478 -30.67 -22.49 21.87
CA TYR A 478 -30.18 -23.20 23.03
C TYR A 478 -28.75 -22.78 23.37
N THR A 479 -28.57 -22.19 24.56
CA THR A 479 -27.26 -21.77 25.10
C THR A 479 -26.84 -22.58 26.33
N GLY A 480 -27.41 -23.79 26.49
CA GLY A 480 -27.10 -24.66 27.62
C GLY A 480 -25.69 -25.28 27.57
N ALA A 481 -25.45 -26.25 28.47
CA ALA A 481 -24.13 -26.67 28.98
C ALA A 481 -22.98 -26.75 27.96
N ASP A 482 -21.75 -26.54 28.46
CA ASP A 482 -20.49 -26.67 27.72
C ASP A 482 -20.56 -27.84 26.75
N ARG A 483 -20.49 -27.53 25.46
CA ARG A 483 -20.54 -28.53 24.40
C ARG A 483 -19.16 -29.17 24.28
N ASP A 484 -19.11 -30.49 24.29
CA ASP A 484 -17.87 -31.24 24.15
C ASP A 484 -17.09 -30.77 22.91
N GLY A 485 -15.84 -30.33 23.11
CA GLY A 485 -14.93 -29.98 22.01
C GLY A 485 -14.75 -28.48 21.70
N CYS A 486 -15.42 -27.54 22.36
CA CYS A 486 -15.19 -26.10 22.12
C CYS A 486 -13.75 -25.62 22.45
N LYS A 487 -13.05 -26.32 23.33
CA LYS A 487 -11.63 -26.09 23.71
C LYS A 487 -10.65 -27.00 22.98
N ALA A 488 -11.11 -27.81 22.03
CA ALA A 488 -10.24 -28.70 21.28
C ALA A 488 -9.31 -27.91 20.38
N ALA A 489 -8.02 -28.29 20.36
CA ALA A 489 -7.06 -27.73 19.43
C ALA A 489 -7.31 -28.29 18.01
N PRO A 490 -7.12 -27.49 16.95
CA PRO A 490 -7.17 -27.94 15.56
C PRO A 490 -6.07 -28.95 15.25
N THR A 491 -6.33 -29.83 14.28
CA THR A 491 -5.37 -30.87 13.86
C THR A 491 -4.42 -30.42 12.77
N SER A 492 -4.76 -29.36 12.04
CA SER A 492 -3.88 -28.73 11.04
C SER A 492 -2.59 -28.19 11.66
N ALA A 493 -1.49 -28.31 10.90
CA ALA A 493 -0.17 -27.85 11.30
C ALA A 493 -0.13 -26.32 11.41
N LEU A 494 0.60 -25.82 12.42
CA LEU A 494 0.84 -24.40 12.60
C LEU A 494 1.96 -23.93 11.67
N GLU A 495 1.67 -22.97 10.81
CA GLU A 495 2.66 -22.31 9.96
C GLU A 495 3.15 -21.03 10.66
N THR A 496 4.44 -20.92 10.97
CA THR A 496 5.01 -19.68 11.56
C THR A 496 5.22 -18.61 10.50
N ALA A 497 5.18 -17.34 10.92
CA ALA A 497 5.52 -16.24 10.02
C ALA A 497 7.04 -16.19 9.73
N GLY A 498 7.38 -15.91 8.49
CA GLY A 498 8.74 -15.80 7.99
C GLY A 498 9.00 -14.43 7.39
N LYS A 499 10.29 -14.11 7.24
CA LYS A 499 10.70 -12.84 6.61
C LYS A 499 10.52 -12.95 5.10
N GLY A 500 9.61 -12.16 4.53
CA GLY A 500 9.65 -11.83 3.11
C GLY A 500 10.83 -10.88 2.88
N GLY A 501 11.98 -11.42 2.51
CA GLY A 501 13.23 -10.67 2.51
C GLY A 501 13.33 -9.67 1.36
N LEU A 502 13.41 -8.36 1.67
CA LEU A 502 14.04 -7.36 0.80
C LEU A 502 15.53 -7.69 0.52
N SER A 503 16.14 -8.51 1.41
CA SER A 503 17.47 -9.11 1.29
C SER A 503 17.68 -9.90 0.00
N ASP A 504 16.63 -10.52 -0.56
CA ASP A 504 16.75 -11.31 -1.79
C ASP A 504 16.70 -10.45 -3.06
N TYR A 505 16.34 -9.17 -2.92
CA TYR A 505 16.23 -8.20 -4.02
C TYR A 505 17.36 -7.17 -4.08
N LEU A 506 18.20 -7.08 -3.06
CA LEU A 506 19.40 -6.24 -3.07
C LEU A 506 20.53 -6.97 -3.80
N SER A 507 20.48 -6.96 -5.13
CA SER A 507 21.71 -7.21 -5.90
C SER A 507 22.70 -6.10 -5.56
N SER A 508 23.77 -6.45 -4.84
CA SER A 508 24.89 -5.56 -4.61
C SER A 508 25.43 -5.13 -5.98
N VAL A 509 25.22 -3.88 -6.37
CA VAL A 509 25.77 -3.36 -7.62
C VAL A 509 27.28 -3.31 -7.48
N SER A 510 27.94 -4.12 -8.30
CA SER A 510 29.38 -4.21 -8.30
C SER A 510 29.99 -3.00 -9.02
N TRP A 511 31.03 -2.42 -8.40
CA TRP A 511 31.94 -1.44 -8.99
C TRP A 511 32.54 -1.88 -10.35
N GLU A 512 32.35 -3.15 -10.71
CA GLU A 512 32.73 -3.77 -11.98
C GLU A 512 32.08 -3.08 -13.19
N GLN A 513 30.95 -2.39 -13.05
CA GLN A 513 30.34 -1.65 -14.16
C GLN A 513 31.21 -0.48 -14.66
N PHE A 514 32.05 0.12 -13.81
CA PHE A 514 33.02 1.13 -14.24
C PHE A 514 34.21 0.52 -15.01
N LEU A 515 34.55 -0.76 -14.75
CA LEU A 515 35.58 -1.47 -15.52
C LEU A 515 35.13 -1.67 -16.97
N PHE A 516 33.83 -1.84 -17.24
CA PHE A 516 33.33 -2.03 -18.61
C PHE A 516 33.56 -0.81 -19.50
N PHE A 517 33.45 0.43 -19.01
CA PHE A 517 33.82 1.62 -19.78
C PHE A 517 35.30 1.63 -20.14
N GLY A 518 36.15 1.27 -19.18
CA GLY A 518 37.58 1.07 -19.43
C GLY A 518 37.82 0.00 -20.50
N VAL A 519 37.11 -1.13 -20.44
CA VAL A 519 37.20 -2.21 -21.43
C VAL A 519 36.75 -1.77 -22.81
N TRP A 520 35.62 -1.05 -22.96
CA TRP A 520 35.16 -0.54 -24.25
C TRP A 520 36.11 0.49 -24.84
N VAL A 521 36.63 1.40 -24.02
CA VAL A 521 37.63 2.39 -24.44
C VAL A 521 38.93 1.69 -24.84
N LEU A 522 39.42 0.73 -24.05
CA LEU A 522 40.63 -0.04 -24.35
C LEU A 522 40.46 -0.92 -25.58
N ALA A 523 39.29 -1.56 -25.76
CA ALA A 523 38.96 -2.35 -26.94
C ALA A 523 38.89 -1.49 -28.20
N ALA A 524 38.26 -0.31 -28.12
CA ALA A 524 38.24 0.65 -29.21
C ALA A 524 39.64 1.22 -29.50
N LEU A 525 40.44 1.53 -28.49
CA LEU A 525 41.84 1.98 -28.65
C LEU A 525 42.72 0.89 -29.27
N MET A 526 42.55 -0.38 -28.90
CA MET A 526 43.23 -1.51 -29.52
C MET A 526 42.80 -1.70 -30.98
N PHE A 527 41.50 -1.79 -31.23
CA PHE A 527 40.96 -2.05 -32.57
C PHE A 527 41.24 -0.89 -33.53
N VAL A 528 40.92 0.33 -33.12
CA VAL A 528 41.12 1.54 -33.94
C VAL A 528 42.60 1.93 -33.98
N GLY A 529 43.38 1.71 -32.92
CA GLY A 529 44.81 1.99 -32.90
C GLY A 529 45.59 1.16 -33.92
N VAL A 530 45.29 -0.14 -34.02
CA VAL A 530 45.89 -1.05 -35.02
C VAL A 530 45.42 -0.70 -36.43
N LEU A 531 44.13 -0.39 -36.61
CA LEU A 531 43.57 -0.02 -37.90
C LEU A 531 43.88 1.44 -38.31
N ARG A 532 44.36 2.30 -37.41
CA ARG A 532 44.61 3.73 -37.65
C ARG A 532 45.52 3.97 -38.83
N LYS A 533 46.57 3.17 -39.00
CA LYS A 533 47.51 3.27 -40.13
C LYS A 533 46.83 3.00 -41.48
N PHE A 534 45.81 2.14 -41.50
CA PHE A 534 45.05 1.79 -42.70
C PHE A 534 43.87 2.74 -42.97
N ILE A 535 43.16 3.15 -41.91
CA ILE A 535 41.99 4.02 -41.98
C ILE A 535 42.39 5.49 -42.21
N CYS A 536 43.47 5.96 -41.57
CA CYS A 536 43.95 7.33 -41.66
C CYS A 536 45.46 7.37 -41.98
N PRO A 537 45.85 7.09 -43.23
CA PRO A 537 47.24 7.19 -43.66
C PRO A 537 47.74 8.65 -43.60
N ALA A 538 49.05 8.85 -43.45
CA ALA A 538 49.68 10.19 -43.37
C ALA A 538 49.24 11.19 -44.48
N PRO A 539 49.06 10.79 -45.77
CA PRO A 539 48.53 11.69 -46.81
C PRO A 539 47.00 11.88 -46.81
N GLY A 540 46.28 11.17 -45.94
CA GLY A 540 44.81 11.11 -45.90
C GLY A 540 44.18 10.23 -47.00
N SER A 541 43.09 9.54 -46.65
CA SER A 541 42.36 8.59 -47.51
C SER A 541 41.00 9.14 -47.93
N ARG A 542 40.83 9.39 -49.24
CA ARG A 542 39.55 9.82 -49.83
C ARG A 542 38.48 8.73 -49.75
N ARG A 543 38.85 7.45 -49.86
CA ARG A 543 37.91 6.32 -49.83
C ARG A 543 37.27 6.20 -48.45
N VAL A 544 38.08 6.24 -47.40
CA VAL A 544 37.61 6.12 -46.02
C VAL A 544 36.70 7.30 -45.65
N LEU A 545 37.14 8.54 -45.91
CA LEU A 545 36.32 9.71 -45.61
C LEU A 545 35.06 9.77 -46.47
N GLY A 546 35.14 9.34 -47.74
CA GLY A 546 33.99 9.27 -48.64
C GLY A 546 32.95 8.25 -48.18
N VAL A 547 33.37 7.01 -47.88
CA VAL A 547 32.47 5.96 -47.37
C VAL A 547 31.81 6.39 -46.06
N ALA A 548 32.59 6.91 -45.10
CA ALA A 548 32.03 7.42 -43.85
C ALA A 548 31.02 8.56 -44.08
N SER A 549 31.30 9.49 -45.01
CA SER A 549 30.39 10.60 -45.32
C SER A 549 29.10 10.13 -46.00
N VAL A 550 29.14 9.07 -46.82
CA VAL A 550 27.93 8.45 -47.40
C VAL A 550 27.10 7.81 -46.29
N ILE A 551 27.72 7.10 -45.35
CA ILE A 551 27.00 6.50 -44.21
C ILE A 551 26.32 7.59 -43.38
N PHE A 552 27.03 8.66 -43.00
CA PHE A 552 26.42 9.77 -42.25
C PHE A 552 25.30 10.47 -43.01
N MET A 553 25.44 10.61 -44.34
CA MET A 553 24.39 11.19 -45.18
C MET A 553 23.13 10.31 -45.18
N LEU A 554 23.28 8.99 -45.38
CA LEU A 554 22.14 8.06 -45.41
C LEU A 554 21.47 7.95 -44.03
N VAL A 555 22.26 7.82 -42.96
CA VAL A 555 21.74 7.78 -41.59
C VAL A 555 21.04 9.08 -41.22
N GLY A 556 21.66 10.23 -41.50
CA GLY A 556 21.06 11.54 -41.24
C GLY A 556 19.73 11.75 -41.97
N LEU A 557 19.66 11.32 -43.23
CA LEU A 557 18.42 11.35 -44.01
C LEU A 557 17.35 10.42 -43.40
N ALA A 558 17.71 9.19 -43.08
CA ALA A 558 16.78 8.23 -42.48
C ALA A 558 16.22 8.74 -41.14
N THR A 559 17.07 9.29 -40.26
CA THR A 559 16.66 9.87 -38.97
C THR A 559 15.75 11.08 -39.16
N ALA A 560 16.09 11.98 -40.10
CA ALA A 560 15.27 13.16 -40.37
C ALA A 560 13.91 12.78 -40.95
N VAL A 561 13.86 11.84 -41.91
CA VAL A 561 12.61 11.35 -42.50
C VAL A 561 11.75 10.66 -41.45
N PHE A 562 12.32 9.74 -40.66
CA PHE A 562 11.58 9.08 -39.58
C PHE A 562 11.01 10.10 -38.59
N SER A 563 11.83 11.03 -38.10
CA SER A 563 11.40 12.02 -37.11
C SER A 563 10.34 12.96 -37.67
N ALA A 564 10.44 13.36 -38.94
CA ALA A 564 9.45 14.18 -39.61
C ALA A 564 8.11 13.44 -39.74
N LEU A 565 8.13 12.20 -40.24
CA LEU A 565 6.92 11.38 -40.41
C LEU A 565 6.18 11.17 -39.10
N THR A 566 6.91 10.95 -38.00
CA THR A 566 6.31 10.81 -36.67
C THR A 566 5.72 12.13 -36.17
N LEU A 567 6.42 13.25 -36.30
CA LEU A 567 5.93 14.56 -35.86
C LEU A 567 4.73 15.06 -36.69
N THR A 568 4.68 14.72 -37.98
CA THR A 568 3.57 15.11 -38.87
C THR A 568 2.39 14.15 -38.83
N LYS A 569 2.49 13.03 -38.13
CA LYS A 569 1.45 11.97 -38.05
C LYS A 569 0.90 11.61 -39.43
N THR A 570 1.80 11.47 -40.39
CA THR A 570 1.44 11.15 -41.77
C THR A 570 1.11 9.67 -41.90
N ASP A 571 -0.04 9.36 -42.51
CA ASP A 571 -0.47 8.00 -42.82
C ASP A 571 0.59 7.31 -43.71
N THR A 572 1.31 6.34 -43.13
CA THR A 572 2.38 5.60 -43.83
C THR A 572 2.21 4.09 -43.61
N ILE A 573 3.29 3.31 -43.63
CA ILE A 573 3.22 1.86 -43.40
C ILE A 573 2.86 1.61 -41.93
N PRO A 574 1.88 0.75 -41.60
CA PRO A 574 1.39 0.56 -40.23
C PRO A 574 2.48 0.24 -39.20
N GLN A 575 3.55 -0.44 -39.63
CA GLN A 575 4.69 -0.77 -38.76
C GLN A 575 5.55 0.43 -38.39
N ILE A 576 5.70 1.40 -39.31
CA ILE A 576 6.49 2.62 -39.10
C ILE A 576 5.69 3.60 -38.24
N GLU A 577 4.38 3.64 -38.45
CA GLU A 577 3.45 4.42 -37.63
C GLU A 577 3.48 3.95 -36.17
N LEU A 578 3.29 2.64 -35.93
CA LEU A 578 3.35 2.06 -34.59
C LEU A 578 4.71 2.30 -33.91
N LEU A 579 5.81 2.12 -34.65
CA LEU A 579 7.14 2.40 -34.13
C LEU A 579 7.33 3.90 -33.81
N GLY A 580 6.84 4.78 -34.69
CA GLY A 580 6.88 6.22 -34.49
C GLY A 580 6.11 6.65 -33.26
N GLU A 581 4.88 6.15 -33.08
CA GLU A 581 4.07 6.43 -31.90
C GLU A 581 4.71 5.91 -30.62
N GLN A 582 5.26 4.69 -30.62
CA GLN A 582 5.96 4.12 -29.46
C GLN A 582 7.18 4.94 -29.07
N VAL A 583 7.99 5.36 -30.05
CA VAL A 583 9.17 6.18 -29.80
C VAL A 583 8.76 7.58 -29.31
N ALA A 584 7.82 8.24 -29.98
CA ALA A 584 7.35 9.57 -29.57
C ALA A 584 6.70 9.55 -28.18
N ALA A 585 5.97 8.49 -27.83
CA ALA A 585 5.41 8.29 -26.49
C ALA A 585 6.49 8.12 -25.41
N PHE A 586 7.66 7.58 -25.77
CA PHE A 586 8.76 7.32 -24.82
C PHE A 586 9.70 8.51 -24.63
N ILE A 587 10.12 9.18 -25.71
CA ILE A 587 11.08 10.30 -25.64
C ILE A 587 10.45 11.70 -25.74
N GLY A 588 9.18 11.81 -26.13
CA GLY A 588 8.45 13.08 -26.25
C GLY A 588 8.72 13.83 -27.56
N GLU A 589 7.75 14.68 -27.95
CA GLU A 589 7.78 15.42 -29.22
C GLU A 589 8.95 16.43 -29.30
N ALA A 590 9.34 17.03 -28.18
CA ALA A 590 10.47 17.96 -28.13
C ALA A 590 11.80 17.27 -28.47
N VAL A 591 12.02 16.06 -27.95
CA VAL A 591 13.24 15.27 -28.24
C VAL A 591 13.21 14.77 -29.69
N MET A 592 12.03 14.42 -30.21
CA MET A 592 11.86 14.09 -31.63
C MET A 592 12.25 15.26 -32.56
N ALA A 593 11.90 16.50 -32.19
CA ALA A 593 12.33 17.69 -32.95
C ALA A 593 13.85 17.88 -32.93
N ILE A 594 14.52 17.55 -31.82
CA ILE A 594 15.99 17.56 -31.72
C ILE A 594 16.59 16.51 -32.65
N PHE A 595 16.04 15.29 -32.70
CA PHE A 595 16.51 14.24 -33.62
C PHE A 595 16.32 14.61 -35.08
N LEU A 596 15.22 15.29 -35.43
CA LEU A 596 15.01 15.86 -36.77
C LEU A 596 16.12 16.85 -37.14
N ALA A 597 16.42 17.81 -36.25
CA ALA A 597 17.48 18.79 -36.48
C ALA A 597 18.86 18.13 -36.61
N LEU A 598 19.16 17.15 -35.75
CA LEU A 598 20.43 16.42 -35.77
C LEU A 598 20.58 15.59 -37.06
N GLY A 599 19.51 14.94 -37.51
CA GLY A 599 19.47 14.21 -38.77
C GLY A 599 19.76 15.10 -39.98
N LEU A 600 19.14 16.30 -40.02
CA LEU A 600 19.40 17.29 -41.05
C LEU A 600 20.86 17.79 -41.04
N VAL A 601 21.43 18.04 -39.85
CA VAL A 601 22.83 18.44 -39.72
C VAL A 601 23.77 17.35 -40.24
N LEU A 602 23.55 16.08 -39.88
CA LEU A 602 24.36 14.95 -40.36
C LEU A 602 24.26 14.78 -41.88
N PHE A 603 23.06 14.93 -42.45
CA PHE A 603 22.85 14.90 -43.89
C PHE A 603 23.63 16.01 -44.62
N LEU A 604 23.53 17.25 -44.14
CA LEU A 604 24.21 18.40 -44.73
C LEU A 604 25.73 18.28 -44.62
N VAL A 605 26.25 17.88 -43.46
CA VAL A 605 27.69 17.72 -43.22
C VAL A 605 28.27 16.58 -44.06
N GLY A 606 27.57 15.44 -44.16
CA GLY A 606 27.96 14.33 -45.04
C GLY A 606 28.05 14.77 -46.51
N THR A 607 27.02 15.46 -46.99
CA THR A 607 26.94 15.97 -48.36
C THR A 607 28.04 16.98 -48.67
N ALA A 608 28.23 17.97 -47.80
CA ALA A 608 29.27 19.00 -47.96
C ALA A 608 30.69 18.40 -47.92
N THR A 609 30.90 17.34 -47.14
CA THR A 609 32.18 16.61 -47.10
C THR A 609 32.42 15.87 -48.42
N LEU A 610 31.41 15.20 -48.99
CA LEU A 610 31.50 14.55 -50.30
C LEU A 610 31.80 15.53 -51.43
N VAL A 611 31.07 16.66 -51.47
CA VAL A 611 31.33 17.75 -52.43
C VAL A 611 32.75 18.28 -52.28
N GLY A 612 33.22 18.46 -51.05
CA GLY A 612 34.59 18.90 -50.80
C GLY A 612 35.66 17.92 -51.30
N ILE A 613 35.39 16.60 -51.23
CA ILE A 613 36.29 15.56 -51.77
C ILE A 613 36.32 15.63 -53.30
N GLN A 614 35.14 15.72 -53.93
CA GLN A 614 35.00 15.78 -55.39
C GLN A 614 35.64 17.04 -55.97
N CYS A 615 35.32 18.22 -55.40
CA CYS A 615 35.85 19.51 -55.84
C CYS A 615 37.29 19.78 -55.39
N ARG A 616 37.93 18.87 -54.63
CA ARG A 616 39.29 19.00 -54.06
C ARG A 616 39.52 20.35 -53.36
N SER A 617 38.51 20.87 -52.66
CA SER A 617 38.55 22.21 -52.06
C SER A 617 39.11 22.18 -50.64
N HIS A 618 40.24 22.84 -50.41
CA HIS A 618 40.84 22.93 -49.08
C HIS A 618 40.06 23.84 -48.10
N LYS A 619 39.20 24.73 -48.63
CA LYS A 619 38.38 25.64 -47.81
C LYS A 619 37.17 24.90 -47.23
N THR A 620 36.50 24.08 -48.04
CA THR A 620 35.37 23.25 -47.58
C THR A 620 35.85 22.20 -46.58
N MET A 621 37.00 21.56 -46.82
CA MET A 621 37.64 20.67 -45.84
C MET A 621 37.99 21.37 -44.53
N ALA A 622 38.36 22.65 -44.55
CA ALA A 622 38.61 23.41 -43.32
C ALA A 622 37.31 23.68 -42.55
N ALA A 623 36.26 24.09 -43.25
CA ALA A 623 34.95 24.36 -42.65
C ALA A 623 34.34 23.09 -42.03
N MET A 624 34.39 21.97 -42.75
CA MET A 624 33.89 20.69 -42.24
C MET A 624 34.68 20.21 -41.03
N TRP A 625 35.99 20.46 -40.97
CA TRP A 625 36.80 20.14 -39.79
C TRP A 625 36.32 20.89 -38.54
N VAL A 626 36.04 22.19 -38.66
CA VAL A 626 35.55 23.00 -37.56
C VAL A 626 34.19 22.49 -37.09
N ILE A 627 33.28 22.18 -38.01
CA ILE A 627 31.95 21.67 -37.67
C ILE A 627 32.04 20.31 -36.95
N TRP A 628 32.83 19.37 -37.47
CA TRP A 628 33.03 18.07 -36.81
C TRP A 628 33.71 18.19 -35.44
N PHE A 629 34.62 19.17 -35.28
CA PHE A 629 35.26 19.42 -33.99
C PHE A 629 34.27 20.00 -32.96
N LEU A 630 33.39 20.91 -33.38
CA LEU A 630 32.32 21.43 -32.52
C LEU A 630 31.32 20.33 -32.12
N LEU A 631 30.91 19.49 -33.08
CA LEU A 631 30.04 18.33 -32.80
C LEU A 631 30.70 17.35 -31.82
N LEU A 632 32.01 17.14 -31.92
CA LEU A 632 32.77 16.32 -30.99
C LEU A 632 32.75 16.90 -29.56
N ILE A 633 32.93 18.22 -29.40
CA ILE A 633 32.85 18.87 -28.09
C ILE A 633 31.45 18.67 -27.49
N VAL A 634 30.40 18.93 -28.27
CA VAL A 634 29.01 18.73 -27.82
C VAL A 634 28.77 17.27 -27.42
N GLN A 635 29.26 16.30 -28.20
CA GLN A 635 29.12 14.89 -27.87
C GLN A 635 29.86 14.50 -26.59
N VAL A 636 31.07 15.01 -26.36
CA VAL A 636 31.82 14.75 -25.12
C VAL A 636 31.12 15.38 -23.91
N THR A 637 30.64 16.62 -24.04
CA THR A 637 29.88 17.28 -22.97
C THR A 637 28.61 16.51 -22.64
N LEU A 638 27.85 16.06 -23.65
CA LEU A 638 26.65 15.24 -23.44
C LEU A 638 26.98 13.88 -22.82
N ALA A 639 28.07 13.23 -23.22
CA ALA A 639 28.49 11.96 -22.64
C ALA A 639 28.87 12.11 -21.15
N VAL A 640 29.57 13.18 -20.78
CA VAL A 640 29.90 13.51 -19.39
C VAL A 640 28.63 13.81 -18.58
N LEU A 641 27.72 14.62 -19.14
CA LEU A 641 26.44 14.91 -18.51
C LEU A 641 25.59 13.65 -18.31
N LEU A 642 25.54 12.75 -19.29
CA LEU A 642 24.85 11.45 -19.18
C LEU A 642 25.46 10.59 -18.07
N CYS A 643 26.78 10.53 -17.96
CA CYS A 643 27.45 9.76 -16.89
C CYS A 643 27.16 10.36 -15.51
N TRP A 644 27.18 11.68 -15.39
CA TRP A 644 26.80 12.37 -14.16
C TRP A 644 25.33 12.12 -13.80
N TRP A 645 24.43 12.15 -14.79
CA TRP A 645 23.00 11.91 -14.57
C TRP A 645 22.70 10.46 -14.14
N VAL A 646 23.41 9.47 -14.71
CA VAL A 646 23.33 8.06 -14.28
C VAL A 646 23.81 7.87 -12.84
N TYR A 647 24.85 8.60 -12.43
CA TYR A 647 25.34 8.60 -11.05
C TYR A 647 24.31 9.21 -10.10
N VAL A 648 23.70 10.35 -10.43
CA VAL A 648 22.71 11.01 -9.57
C VAL A 648 21.43 10.18 -9.40
N ILE A 649 20.99 9.46 -10.44
CA ILE A 649 19.80 8.58 -10.34
C ILE A 649 20.05 7.37 -9.42
N GLU A 650 21.29 6.98 -9.17
CA GLU A 650 21.59 5.88 -8.25
C GLU A 650 21.16 6.16 -6.81
N ASP A 651 21.19 7.43 -6.41
CA ASP A 651 20.81 7.83 -5.07
C ASP A 651 19.28 7.92 -4.92
N VAL A 652 18.53 8.08 -6.03
CA VAL A 652 17.07 8.27 -6.02
C VAL A 652 16.33 7.19 -5.21
N PRO A 653 16.52 5.88 -5.43
CA PRO A 653 15.85 4.88 -4.62
C PRO A 653 16.34 4.85 -3.16
N ASN A 654 17.63 5.10 -2.91
CA ASN A 654 18.15 5.12 -1.54
C ASN A 654 17.52 6.27 -0.74
N GLU A 655 17.34 7.43 -1.36
CA GLU A 655 16.62 8.57 -0.79
C GLU A 655 15.14 8.24 -0.60
N THR A 656 14.46 7.64 -1.58
CA THR A 656 13.08 7.16 -1.41
C THR A 656 12.96 6.20 -0.21
N LEU A 657 13.89 5.26 -0.07
CA LEU A 657 13.90 4.31 1.05
C LEU A 657 14.17 5.03 2.38
N ALA A 658 15.09 5.99 2.41
CA ALA A 658 15.38 6.79 3.59
C ALA A 658 14.15 7.60 4.02
N THR A 659 13.42 8.22 3.08
CA THR A 659 12.14 8.88 3.35
C THR A 659 11.10 7.89 3.89
N LEU A 660 10.95 6.71 3.28
CA LEU A 660 10.01 5.68 3.75
C LEU A 660 10.38 5.09 5.12
N GLN A 661 11.66 5.08 5.46
CA GLN A 661 12.16 4.67 6.78
C GLN A 661 12.14 5.81 7.81
N GLY A 662 11.73 7.03 7.43
CA GLY A 662 11.75 8.20 8.29
C GLY A 662 13.15 8.63 8.72
N LYS A 663 14.17 8.38 7.89
CA LYS A 663 15.60 8.67 8.17
C LYS A 663 16.17 9.84 7.38
N ASP A 664 15.38 10.45 6.50
CA ASP A 664 15.78 11.52 5.61
C ASP A 664 15.43 12.90 6.23
N ASP A 665 16.39 13.81 6.24
CA ASP A 665 16.30 15.17 6.78
C ASP A 665 16.04 16.25 5.70
N GLY A 666 15.99 15.88 4.42
CA GLY A 666 15.73 16.83 3.33
C GLY A 666 15.91 16.22 1.94
N ARG A 667 14.81 15.72 1.37
CA ARG A 667 14.79 15.04 0.05
C ARG A 667 15.42 15.90 -1.06
N TYR A 668 16.63 15.51 -1.50
CA TYR A 668 17.46 16.17 -2.53
C TYR A 668 17.95 17.60 -2.22
N GLU A 669 17.97 18.02 -0.95
CA GLU A 669 18.47 19.36 -0.60
C GLU A 669 19.91 19.60 -1.09
N GLY A 670 20.13 20.72 -1.79
CA GLY A 670 21.44 21.11 -2.33
C GLY A 670 21.84 20.43 -3.65
N ALA A 671 21.03 19.51 -4.18
CA ALA A 671 21.29 18.88 -5.48
C ALA A 671 20.96 19.82 -6.67
N LEU A 672 21.82 19.83 -7.69
CA LEU A 672 21.59 20.61 -8.91
C LEU A 672 20.41 20.02 -9.70
N GLY A 673 19.25 20.67 -9.63
CA GLY A 673 18.01 20.20 -10.26
C GLY A 673 17.08 19.40 -9.34
N ALA A 674 17.15 19.61 -8.01
CA ALA A 674 16.26 18.98 -7.02
C ALA A 674 14.77 19.01 -7.44
N ASP A 675 14.23 20.17 -7.82
CA ASP A 675 12.85 20.31 -8.32
C ASP A 675 12.56 19.41 -9.54
N ALA A 676 13.54 19.27 -10.44
CA ALA A 676 13.38 18.41 -11.61
C ALA A 676 13.37 16.92 -11.21
N LEU A 677 14.14 16.54 -10.19
CA LEU A 677 14.23 15.17 -9.70
C LEU A 677 12.95 14.77 -8.95
N THR A 678 12.44 15.63 -8.06
CA THR A 678 11.14 15.47 -7.40
C THR A 678 9.99 15.33 -8.40
N ASN A 679 10.01 16.12 -9.48
CA ASN A 679 8.99 16.03 -10.54
C ASN A 679 9.12 14.76 -11.39
N VAL A 680 10.34 14.27 -11.62
CA VAL A 680 10.57 12.98 -12.28
C VAL A 680 10.06 11.83 -11.41
N GLU A 681 10.31 11.84 -10.10
CA GLU A 681 9.75 10.85 -9.18
C GLU A 681 8.21 10.90 -9.15
N GLY A 682 7.62 12.09 -9.15
CA GLY A 682 6.18 12.30 -9.28
C GLY A 682 5.61 11.67 -10.56
N PHE A 683 6.29 11.87 -11.69
CA PHE A 683 5.94 11.21 -12.96
C PHE A 683 6.11 9.68 -12.92
N VAL A 684 7.18 9.18 -12.31
CA VAL A 684 7.39 7.74 -12.14
C VAL A 684 6.33 7.13 -11.22
N CYS A 685 5.89 7.87 -10.20
CA CYS A 685 4.80 7.43 -9.33
C CYS A 685 3.46 7.42 -10.08
N THR A 686 3.13 8.43 -10.88
CA THR A 686 1.92 8.38 -11.70
C THR A 686 1.99 7.32 -12.80
N LEU A 687 3.20 6.96 -13.26
CA LEU A 687 3.44 5.80 -14.12
C LEU A 687 3.15 4.47 -13.39
N TYR A 688 3.59 4.33 -12.14
CA TYR A 688 3.24 3.21 -11.27
C TYR A 688 1.71 3.11 -11.09
N GLN A 689 1.06 4.21 -10.71
CA GLN A 689 -0.40 4.28 -10.56
C GLN A 689 -1.18 3.91 -11.81
N LYS A 690 -0.60 4.13 -13.00
CA LYS A 690 -1.26 3.87 -14.28
C LYS A 690 -1.00 2.46 -14.80
N CYS A 691 0.25 2.01 -14.78
CA CYS A 691 0.64 0.75 -15.41
C CYS A 691 0.44 -0.46 -14.50
N CYS A 692 0.66 -0.26 -13.20
CA CYS A 692 0.45 -1.28 -12.20
C CYS A 692 -0.95 -1.28 -11.63
N ARG A 693 -1.82 -0.32 -11.97
CA ARG A 693 -3.20 -0.30 -11.48
C ARG A 693 -3.88 -1.66 -11.61
N ASP A 694 -4.46 -2.16 -10.51
CA ASP A 694 -5.21 -3.41 -10.50
C ASP A 694 -6.37 -3.30 -11.52
N PRO A 695 -6.41 -4.17 -12.56
CA PRO A 695 -7.46 -4.16 -13.56
C PRO A 695 -8.87 -4.33 -13.00
N GLN A 696 -9.03 -4.95 -11.82
CA GLN A 696 -10.33 -5.14 -11.18
C GLN A 696 -10.98 -3.82 -10.75
N LEU A 697 -10.18 -2.78 -10.48
CA LEU A 697 -10.68 -1.44 -10.14
C LEU A 697 -11.38 -0.74 -11.31
N ASP A 698 -11.05 -1.12 -12.54
CA ASP A 698 -11.53 -0.46 -13.76
C ASP A 698 -12.69 -1.25 -14.44
N LEU A 699 -13.11 -2.37 -13.87
CA LEU A 699 -14.22 -3.18 -14.39
C LEU A 699 -15.57 -2.44 -14.28
N ALA A 700 -16.16 -2.00 -15.40
CA ALA A 700 -17.43 -1.30 -15.43
C ALA A 700 -18.57 -2.13 -14.80
N VAL A 701 -19.21 -1.60 -13.74
CA VAL A 701 -20.45 -2.18 -13.21
C VAL A 701 -21.60 -1.70 -14.07
N ASN A 702 -22.29 -2.62 -14.75
CA ASN A 702 -23.60 -2.36 -15.32
C ASN A 702 -24.62 -2.23 -14.18
N ARG A 703 -24.64 -1.06 -13.52
CA ARG A 703 -25.75 -0.69 -12.64
C ARG A 703 -26.92 -0.31 -13.55
N THR A 704 -28.05 -1.00 -13.44
CA THR A 704 -29.30 -0.52 -14.02
C THR A 704 -29.76 0.72 -13.23
N GLY A 705 -29.46 1.91 -13.77
CA GLY A 705 -29.83 3.22 -13.23
C GLY A 705 -28.89 4.31 -13.75
N ASP A 706 -29.43 5.47 -14.15
CA ASP A 706 -28.84 6.53 -15.00
C ASP A 706 -27.55 7.24 -14.51
N ASP A 707 -26.78 6.68 -13.58
CA ASP A 707 -25.49 7.22 -13.15
C ASP A 707 -24.33 6.30 -13.56
N ALA A 708 -24.15 6.15 -14.88
CA ALA A 708 -22.93 5.59 -15.46
C ALA A 708 -21.77 6.62 -15.41
N GLN A 709 -21.39 7.04 -14.21
CA GLN A 709 -20.15 7.77 -14.00
C GLN A 709 -19.04 6.74 -13.75
N ALA A 710 -17.99 6.75 -14.57
CA ALA A 710 -16.79 5.93 -14.38
C ALA A 710 -16.33 6.08 -12.93
N SER A 711 -16.56 5.05 -12.11
CA SER A 711 -16.32 5.19 -10.68
C SER A 711 -14.83 5.32 -10.46
N ASN A 712 -14.44 6.42 -9.81
CA ASN A 712 -13.08 6.72 -9.35
C ASN A 712 -12.76 5.79 -8.18
N ARG A 713 -12.80 4.47 -8.44
CA ARG A 713 -12.59 3.39 -7.47
C ARG A 713 -11.14 3.44 -7.05
N THR A 714 -10.94 3.51 -5.76
CA THR A 714 -9.62 3.26 -5.20
C THR A 714 -9.58 1.80 -4.75
N CYS A 715 -8.40 1.24 -4.53
CA CYS A 715 -8.24 -0.02 -3.81
C CYS A 715 -9.13 0.02 -2.57
N SER A 716 -9.17 1.20 -1.93
CA SER A 716 -10.07 1.51 -0.86
C SER A 716 -11.57 1.69 -1.16
N GLY A 717 -12.20 0.85 -1.98
CA GLY A 717 -13.65 0.54 -1.93
C GLY A 717 -14.70 1.67 -2.06
N GLY A 718 -14.30 2.94 -2.15
CA GLY A 718 -15.20 4.09 -2.01
C GLY A 718 -15.57 4.39 -0.55
N ARG A 719 -15.29 5.63 -0.11
CA ARG A 719 -15.77 6.34 1.12
C ARG A 719 -16.27 5.49 2.32
N VAL A 720 -15.35 5.05 3.19
CA VAL A 720 -15.60 4.78 4.61
C VAL A 720 -15.18 6.01 5.44
N HIS A 721 -16.03 6.30 6.42
CA HIS A 721 -16.09 7.45 7.31
C HIS A 721 -15.51 7.09 8.68
N GLY A 722 -14.48 7.78 9.19
CA GLY A 722 -14.00 7.47 10.55
C GLY A 722 -12.59 7.96 10.91
N VAL A 723 -12.57 8.77 11.97
CA VAL A 723 -11.48 9.09 12.94
C VAL A 723 -10.10 9.55 12.47
N GLY A 724 -9.70 9.55 11.20
CA GLY A 724 -8.36 10.08 10.97
C GLY A 724 -7.81 10.34 9.60
N SER A 725 -6.47 10.31 9.55
CA SER A 725 -5.74 11.25 8.74
C SER A 725 -5.74 10.93 7.26
N ASP A 726 -6.03 11.92 6.42
CA ASP A 726 -5.99 11.82 4.96
C ASP A 726 -4.64 11.28 4.42
N VAL A 727 -3.57 11.52 5.19
CA VAL A 727 -2.19 11.05 5.00
C VAL A 727 -2.10 9.55 5.02
N GLU A 728 -2.58 8.94 6.09
CA GLU A 728 -2.49 7.51 6.31
C GLU A 728 -3.31 6.76 5.26
N VAL A 729 -4.52 7.27 4.97
CA VAL A 729 -5.41 6.78 3.91
C VAL A 729 -4.70 6.76 2.56
N ALA A 730 -4.06 7.87 2.22
CA ALA A 730 -3.48 8.06 0.91
C ALA A 730 -2.14 7.34 0.75
N MET A 731 -1.39 7.12 1.83
CA MET A 731 -0.12 6.40 1.79
C MET A 731 -0.30 4.89 1.76
N GLN A 732 -1.37 4.37 2.36
CA GLN A 732 -1.69 2.94 2.30
C GLN A 732 -2.32 2.56 0.96
N ASP A 733 -3.11 3.46 0.34
CA ASP A 733 -3.76 3.20 -0.95
C ASP A 733 -3.02 3.81 -2.16
N PRO A 734 -2.23 3.04 -2.93
CA PRO A 734 -1.49 3.57 -4.07
C PRO A 734 -2.38 4.01 -5.22
N SER A 735 -3.66 3.65 -5.23
CA SER A 735 -4.62 4.16 -6.21
C SER A 735 -5.23 5.51 -5.82
N ASN A 736 -4.99 5.97 -4.58
CA ASN A 736 -5.43 7.27 -4.10
C ASN A 736 -4.71 8.39 -4.86
N GLN A 737 -5.45 9.43 -5.24
CA GLN A 737 -4.89 10.56 -5.97
C GLN A 737 -3.84 11.36 -5.16
N GLN A 738 -3.83 11.23 -3.84
CA GLN A 738 -2.86 11.87 -2.95
C GLN A 738 -1.65 10.98 -2.62
N PHE A 739 -1.67 9.69 -3.01
CA PHE A 739 -0.53 8.79 -2.80
C PHE A 739 0.77 9.34 -3.40
N CYS A 740 0.79 9.64 -4.71
CA CYS A 740 2.00 10.15 -5.35
C CYS A 740 2.48 11.50 -4.80
N PRO A 741 1.62 12.50 -4.60
CA PRO A 741 2.01 13.72 -3.90
C PRO A 741 2.65 13.48 -2.53
N TYR A 742 2.11 12.55 -1.73
CA TYR A 742 2.63 12.25 -0.39
C TYR A 742 3.90 11.41 -0.40
N VAL A 743 4.03 10.45 -1.32
CA VAL A 743 5.22 9.60 -1.43
C VAL A 743 6.40 10.34 -2.06
N THR A 744 6.15 11.27 -2.99
CA THR A 744 7.22 11.92 -3.78
C THR A 744 7.46 13.37 -3.39
N GLY A 745 6.54 14.02 -2.66
CA GLY A 745 6.57 15.47 -2.41
C GLY A 745 6.25 16.32 -3.65
N SER A 746 5.95 15.70 -4.80
CA SER A 746 5.67 16.42 -6.04
C SER A 746 4.24 16.97 -6.08
N SER A 747 4.12 18.27 -6.36
CA SER A 747 2.84 18.90 -6.69
C SER A 747 2.41 18.70 -8.16
N HIS A 748 3.25 18.10 -9.00
CA HIS A 748 3.03 17.96 -10.45
C HIS A 748 2.38 16.62 -10.81
N ARG A 749 1.12 16.69 -11.29
CA ARG A 749 0.32 15.53 -11.73
C ARG A 749 0.33 15.40 -13.26
N TYR A 750 1.44 14.98 -13.87
CA TYR A 750 1.44 14.65 -15.30
C TYR A 750 0.95 13.21 -15.48
N ALA A 751 -0.10 13.01 -16.28
CA ALA A 751 -0.59 11.67 -16.61
C ALA A 751 0.30 11.07 -17.71
N PRO A 752 0.86 9.86 -17.52
CA PRO A 752 1.65 9.19 -18.56
C PRO A 752 0.78 8.91 -19.81
N PRO A 753 1.35 8.88 -21.03
CA PRO A 753 0.62 8.50 -22.25
C PRO A 753 0.01 7.10 -22.16
N ALA A 754 -1.12 6.83 -22.83
CA ALA A 754 -1.83 5.54 -22.71
C ALA A 754 -1.01 4.31 -23.18
N GLY A 755 -0.11 4.49 -24.15
CA GLY A 755 0.70 3.40 -24.71
C GLY A 755 1.95 3.04 -23.90
N ILE A 756 2.27 3.76 -22.82
CA ILE A 756 3.56 3.64 -22.13
C ILE A 756 3.73 2.34 -21.34
N CYS A 757 2.63 1.64 -21.02
CA CYS A 757 2.67 0.40 -20.24
C CYS A 757 3.08 -0.81 -21.10
N ASN A 758 2.78 -0.85 -22.40
CA ASN A 758 3.11 -2.01 -23.24
C ASN A 758 4.62 -2.25 -23.40
N PRO A 759 5.47 -1.21 -23.61
CA PRO A 759 6.92 -1.36 -23.57
C PRO A 759 7.44 -1.77 -22.19
N LEU A 760 6.74 -1.34 -21.12
CA LEU A 760 7.14 -1.57 -19.74
C LEU A 760 6.99 -3.04 -19.33
N ASP A 761 6.05 -3.79 -19.92
CA ASP A 761 5.85 -5.23 -19.64
C ASP A 761 7.09 -6.10 -19.97
N LYS A 762 7.91 -5.67 -20.92
CA LYS A 762 9.17 -6.34 -21.27
C LYS A 762 10.30 -6.09 -20.26
N VAL A 763 10.10 -5.10 -19.38
CA VAL A 763 11.09 -4.60 -18.42
C VAL A 763 10.68 -4.96 -17.00
N PHE A 764 9.38 -4.95 -16.75
CA PHE A 764 8.74 -5.21 -15.49
C PHE A 764 7.53 -6.11 -15.78
N PRO A 765 7.43 -7.33 -15.22
CA PRO A 765 6.25 -8.16 -15.40
C PRO A 765 5.03 -7.43 -14.80
N LEU A 766 4.19 -6.86 -15.66
CA LEU A 766 3.08 -6.01 -15.19
C LEU A 766 2.02 -6.83 -14.46
N GLY A 767 1.93 -8.14 -14.71
CA GLY A 767 1.08 -9.07 -13.95
C GLY A 767 1.36 -9.00 -12.46
N ASP A 768 2.61 -9.27 -12.06
CA ASP A 768 3.02 -9.21 -10.65
C ASP A 768 2.82 -7.81 -10.04
N CYS A 769 3.03 -6.75 -10.83
CA CYS A 769 2.76 -5.39 -10.35
C CYS A 769 1.29 -5.19 -10.01
N ARG A 770 0.42 -5.64 -10.92
CA ARG A 770 -1.03 -5.44 -10.88
C ARG A 770 -1.67 -6.25 -9.77
N ASP A 771 -1.24 -7.49 -9.62
CA ASP A 771 -1.73 -8.39 -8.59
C ASP A 771 -1.37 -7.89 -7.18
N ASN A 772 -0.26 -7.16 -7.04
CA ASN A 772 0.20 -6.59 -5.77
C ASN A 772 -0.04 -5.08 -5.64
N PHE A 773 -0.64 -4.42 -6.63
CA PHE A 773 -0.66 -2.96 -6.70
C PHE A 773 -1.40 -2.36 -5.53
N CYS A 774 -2.62 -2.85 -5.28
CA CYS A 774 -3.42 -2.39 -4.17
C CYS A 774 -2.85 -2.72 -2.81
N MET A 775 -1.68 -3.33 -2.71
CA MET A 775 -1.23 -3.97 -1.49
C MET A 775 0.18 -3.61 -1.10
N ALA A 776 0.98 -3.30 -2.10
CA ALA A 776 2.38 -2.99 -1.93
C ALA A 776 2.57 -1.55 -1.44
N GLY A 777 1.55 -0.69 -1.54
CA GLY A 777 1.57 0.67 -0.99
C GLY A 777 2.85 1.43 -1.41
N PRO A 778 3.52 2.11 -0.47
CA PRO A 778 4.77 2.82 -0.76
C PRO A 778 5.94 1.91 -1.13
N GLU A 779 5.97 0.68 -0.61
CA GLU A 779 7.03 -0.30 -0.91
C GLU A 779 6.92 -0.86 -2.33
N GLY A 780 5.70 -1.00 -2.84
CA GLY A 780 5.44 -1.35 -4.23
C GLY A 780 5.97 -0.31 -5.20
N TYR A 781 5.74 0.96 -4.86
CA TYR A 781 6.33 2.07 -5.58
C TYR A 781 7.87 2.04 -5.50
N TYR A 782 8.44 1.83 -4.31
CA TYR A 782 9.90 1.71 -4.15
C TYR A 782 10.50 0.58 -5.00
N ASN A 783 9.86 -0.60 -5.01
CA ASN A 783 10.28 -1.73 -5.82
C ASN A 783 10.17 -1.45 -7.33
N PHE A 784 9.07 -0.80 -7.73
CA PHE A 784 8.89 -0.34 -9.11
C PHE A 784 9.98 0.64 -9.52
N LEU A 785 10.28 1.63 -8.67
CA LEU A 785 11.32 2.64 -8.86
C LEU A 785 12.71 1.99 -8.96
N ASN A 786 13.05 1.09 -8.04
CA ASN A 786 14.30 0.34 -8.04
C ASN A 786 14.53 -0.44 -9.35
N LYS A 787 13.52 -1.20 -9.79
CA LYS A 787 13.60 -1.98 -11.03
C LYS A 787 13.69 -1.06 -12.25
N LEU A 788 12.95 0.04 -12.27
CA LEU A 788 13.01 1.04 -13.33
C LEU A 788 14.40 1.70 -13.42
N VAL A 789 14.98 2.09 -12.28
CA VAL A 789 16.34 2.64 -12.20
C VAL A 789 17.38 1.61 -12.64
N GLY A 790 17.26 0.36 -12.20
CA GLY A 790 18.12 -0.74 -12.64
C GLY A 790 18.09 -0.97 -14.16
N PHE A 791 16.90 -0.91 -14.75
CA PHE A 791 16.74 -0.96 -16.21
C PHE A 791 17.42 0.23 -16.91
N ILE A 792 17.18 1.46 -16.44
CA ILE A 792 17.82 2.66 -17.02
C ILE A 792 19.34 2.51 -17.00
N LYS A 793 19.94 2.00 -15.92
CA LYS A 793 21.38 1.75 -15.80
C LYS A 793 21.89 0.74 -16.85
N GLN A 794 21.19 -0.38 -17.05
CA GLN A 794 21.60 -1.42 -17.99
C GLN A 794 21.71 -0.89 -19.43
N TYR A 795 20.82 0.02 -19.84
CA TYR A 795 20.86 0.61 -21.18
C TYR A 795 21.79 1.82 -21.27
N ALA A 796 21.85 2.65 -20.22
CA ALA A 796 22.72 3.83 -20.19
C ALA A 796 24.21 3.45 -20.32
N THR A 797 24.62 2.33 -19.73
CA THR A 797 25.99 1.78 -19.89
C THR A 797 26.28 1.38 -21.34
N GLY A 798 25.34 0.72 -22.02
CA GLY A 798 25.44 0.38 -23.44
C GLY A 798 25.53 1.61 -24.34
N PHE A 799 24.67 2.60 -24.12
CA PHE A 799 24.71 3.87 -24.85
C PHE A 799 26.01 4.64 -24.59
N GLY A 800 26.45 4.74 -23.34
CA GLY A 800 27.71 5.39 -22.98
C GLY A 800 28.92 4.74 -23.67
N GLY A 801 28.97 3.40 -23.72
CA GLY A 801 30.00 2.66 -24.45
C GLY A 801 29.98 2.94 -25.95
N LEU A 802 28.79 3.00 -26.57
CA LEU A 802 28.63 3.38 -27.98
C LEU A 802 29.12 4.82 -28.24
N PHE A 803 28.74 5.79 -27.39
CA PHE A 803 29.19 7.18 -27.50
C PHE A 803 30.71 7.31 -27.39
N ALA A 804 31.34 6.56 -26.47
CA ALA A 804 32.79 6.52 -26.33
C ALA A 804 33.49 5.95 -27.57
N CYS A 805 32.94 4.88 -28.16
CA CYS A 805 33.45 4.33 -29.43
C CYS A 805 33.33 5.34 -30.58
N LEU A 806 32.20 6.05 -30.67
CA LEU A 806 31.96 7.06 -31.70
C LEU A 806 32.92 8.25 -31.59
N VAL A 807 33.29 8.67 -30.37
CA VAL A 807 34.32 9.70 -30.15
C VAL A 807 35.65 9.30 -30.79
N ILE A 808 36.08 8.05 -30.61
CA ILE A 808 37.34 7.55 -31.19
C ILE A 808 37.27 7.52 -32.72
N VAL A 809 36.13 7.09 -33.29
CA VAL A 809 35.92 7.11 -34.75
C VAL A 809 35.97 8.54 -35.30
N GLN A 810 35.31 9.50 -34.63
CA GLN A 810 35.33 10.91 -35.03
C GLN A 810 36.73 11.52 -34.95
N LEU A 811 37.52 11.20 -33.93
CA LEU A 811 38.91 11.65 -33.83
C LEU A 811 39.75 11.17 -35.02
N VAL A 812 39.58 9.92 -35.45
CA VAL A 812 40.27 9.39 -36.64
C VAL A 812 39.81 10.11 -37.92
N LEU A 813 38.53 10.38 -38.06
CA LEU A 813 37.98 11.12 -39.19
C LEU A 813 38.50 12.56 -39.24
N LEU A 814 38.59 13.24 -38.09
CA LEU A 814 39.14 14.60 -37.97
C LEU A 814 40.60 14.66 -38.41
N VAL A 815 41.42 13.68 -38.00
CA VAL A 815 42.83 13.59 -38.44
C VAL A 815 42.90 13.33 -39.95
N ASN A 816 42.08 12.42 -40.47
CA ASN A 816 42.04 12.10 -41.90
C ASN A 816 41.63 13.31 -42.75
N LEU A 817 40.61 14.04 -42.30
CA LEU A 817 40.07 15.24 -42.93
C LEU A 817 41.09 16.39 -42.90
N TRP A 818 41.86 16.54 -41.81
CA TRP A 818 42.96 17.50 -41.72
C TRP A 818 44.12 17.17 -42.67
N ASN A 819 44.50 15.90 -42.76
CA ASN A 819 45.57 15.45 -43.66
C ASN A 819 45.18 15.65 -45.14
N LEU A 820 43.93 15.34 -45.51
CA LEU A 820 43.38 15.63 -46.84
C LEU A 820 43.36 17.13 -47.15
N ARG A 821 42.99 17.98 -46.19
CA ARG A 821 43.07 19.44 -46.32
C ARG A 821 44.49 19.90 -46.65
N ARG A 822 45.49 19.42 -45.90
CA ARG A 822 46.92 19.76 -46.14
C ARG A 822 47.34 19.35 -47.55
N ARG A 823 46.97 18.14 -47.97
CA ARG A 823 47.25 17.62 -49.33
C ARG A 823 46.60 18.46 -50.43
N PHE A 824 45.34 18.85 -50.28
CA PHE A 824 44.65 19.69 -51.27
C PHE A 824 45.23 21.12 -51.32
N LYS A 825 45.64 21.67 -50.18
CA LYS A 825 46.35 22.97 -50.12
C LYS A 825 47.69 22.90 -50.85
N ALA A 826 48.47 21.84 -50.64
CA ALA A 826 49.74 21.61 -51.33
C ALA A 826 49.57 21.43 -52.85
N GLY A 827 48.60 20.62 -53.29
CA GLY A 827 48.29 20.42 -54.72
C GLY A 827 47.84 21.70 -55.43
N ARG A 828 47.11 22.60 -54.75
CA ARG A 828 46.71 23.90 -55.29
C ARG A 828 47.89 24.87 -55.41
N LYS A 829 48.85 24.84 -54.47
CA LYS A 829 50.10 25.61 -54.58
C LYS A 829 50.99 25.08 -55.71
N ALA A 830 51.11 23.77 -55.87
CA ALA A 830 51.88 23.15 -56.94
C ALA A 830 51.30 23.43 -58.34
N SER A 831 49.98 23.40 -58.51
CA SER A 831 49.31 23.75 -59.78
C SER A 831 49.39 25.24 -60.11
N ARG A 832 49.29 26.14 -59.11
CA ARG A 832 49.58 27.57 -59.29
C ARG A 832 51.04 27.85 -59.64
N GLY A 833 51.99 27.17 -59.00
CA GLY A 833 53.41 27.29 -59.32
C GLY A 833 53.75 26.83 -60.73
N ARG A 834 53.17 25.70 -61.17
CA ARG A 834 53.36 25.15 -62.52
C ARG A 834 52.70 26.02 -63.61
N SER A 835 51.55 26.64 -63.33
CA SER A 835 50.93 27.65 -64.19
C SER A 835 51.72 28.96 -64.29
N PHE A 836 52.45 29.34 -63.23
CA PHE A 836 53.32 30.52 -63.23
C PHE A 836 54.61 30.27 -64.02
N ASP A 837 55.15 29.05 -63.96
CA ASP A 837 56.32 28.62 -64.75
C ASP A 837 56.00 28.53 -66.26
N ASP A 838 54.84 27.96 -66.62
CA ASP A 838 54.40 27.85 -68.03
C ASP A 838 54.10 29.22 -68.66
N SER A 839 53.72 30.22 -67.84
CA SER A 839 53.61 31.62 -68.27
C SER A 839 54.94 32.36 -68.39
N ARG A 840 56.03 31.83 -67.81
CA ARG A 840 57.39 32.36 -67.91
C ARG A 840 58.18 31.78 -69.09
N VAL A 841 57.79 30.59 -69.57
CA VAL A 841 58.36 29.94 -70.77
C VAL A 841 57.71 30.44 -72.07
N ARG A 842 56.58 31.17 -71.99
CA ARG A 842 55.89 31.81 -73.13
C ARG A 842 56.14 33.32 -73.28
N LYS A 843 57.09 33.89 -72.54
CA LYS A 843 57.67 35.22 -72.77
C LYS A 843 59.15 35.04 -73.03
#